data_AF-A0A7Y3GWB8-F1
#
_entry.id   AF-A0A7Y3GWB8-F1
#
_cell.length_a   1.000
_cell.length_b   1.000
_cell.length_c   1.000
_cell.angle_alpha   90.00
_cell.angle_beta   90.00
_cell.angle_gamma   90.00
#
_symmetry.space_group_name_H-M   'P 1'
#
loop_
_entity.id
_entity.type
_entity.pdbx_description
1 polymer ?
#
loop_
_entity_poly.entity_id
_entity_poly.type
_entity_poly.pdbx_seq_one_letter_code
_entity_poly.pdbx_strand_id
1 'polypeptide(L)'
;MRRGFGRRRRQQTSDQAPGVDPAELQKVSKAGLVPTPLEHREIPEVPAQLAVIGCGREADSDVEWWVARAEGAAAAAAAVLIVRGRVLAEGSSSTPRFLAVATTAGDADRRQLSCFGALPDDVSTHVLSREIALAGPPPEERTPVPVAWVLSGIAQQPRRQLAERAVAGLRGLAAKYAGSLRAEPRSVELCVGARPVAALQVEAETLSIVTLLPQRSVAVLASESLPDALDRLEGNLRRRLNDRKTRDGEEGLRGRLGPVLADHCGVRSVAPWPLTGEDPDPLDWVGVDATGGIVLGTARLALQVSDLLTLLGGVARARPLLPVILGEAPGPIRPEELRLVVAAEEFGAGVEALFPHLRFPVESLSVADIAALSPRVEAKGKARGTPAPATSSDDRGGRGRSRRGRGRRRTAESEVPAEIPGTGDAGAGDAERAQSSRALAVSETPSDGDGEAAPEAVESSIEELSLFDLDDETGDDGGGRRRRRRGRRRGNGNGRGRSEDGASEEEGSSGEGPQARSGRGSGRSRGRGKGGANTAADEKGSADRSPDEAAPDDGDEDPDVDDEQLLALDPDAPEPEDSVDVRYEDSELDEEPLTESEQLRLERERRRLARVAAKPQEDRATRDEPAAESEAEAGLPRGRPAILAHADRQSLIAATVLGRDVRNVEGIWVYPQDELMTFFRGVATDLRENTPVFVVGFSAKPSRDAIQAAALYRGRLVWFDHHEWPPEDAGSMAEAVGPEMLHLTPEVESSLAAVLSQCKRRSRFSDKLVDLATGRFSQHDYERWGRLWWKRLGDIAATSGPVGNALDALFGGRPSDLAREAGRHPTPDPPAELAFASGRDFRIVHFGGFGLAVVEVPASLDLHLCARIVRERHGLALSLGRTEGSEAVVLGSDDATGRRSLDCSAMVDHLVSKFSWAEPLPDDDHVARLRIRDLVSHPERFEELVSDIAMGRSILEG
;
A
#
# COMPACT_ATOMS: atom_id res chain seq x y z
N MET A 1 39.99 9.82 -30.34
CA MET A 1 39.07 8.72 -30.76
C MET A 1 38.07 8.41 -29.64
N ARG A 2 36.80 8.10 -29.93
CA ARG A 2 35.83 7.68 -28.89
C ARG A 2 35.65 6.16 -28.91
N ARG A 3 36.18 5.43 -27.91
CA ARG A 3 35.91 3.99 -27.74
C ARG A 3 34.44 3.80 -27.34
N GLY A 4 33.63 3.23 -28.23
CA GLY A 4 32.22 2.95 -27.97
C GLY A 4 32.06 1.77 -27.01
N PHE A 5 31.47 1.99 -25.83
CA PHE A 5 31.08 0.91 -24.92
C PHE A 5 29.88 0.14 -25.47
N GLY A 6 30.15 -0.82 -26.36
CA GLY A 6 29.18 -1.76 -26.88
C GLY A 6 28.62 -2.63 -25.76
N ARG A 7 27.44 -2.26 -25.22
CA ARG A 7 26.69 -3.09 -24.28
C ARG A 7 26.25 -4.39 -24.96
N ARG A 8 27.09 -5.43 -24.91
CA ARG A 8 26.66 -6.82 -25.14
C ARG A 8 25.51 -7.12 -24.18
N ARG A 9 24.29 -7.17 -24.70
CA ARG A 9 23.19 -7.85 -24.00
C ARG A 9 23.61 -9.31 -23.85
N ARG A 10 23.95 -9.76 -22.64
CA ARG A 10 23.72 -11.16 -22.29
C ARG A 10 22.24 -11.41 -22.54
N GLN A 11 21.90 -12.24 -23.52
CA GLN A 11 20.62 -12.93 -23.47
C GLN A 11 20.64 -13.77 -22.20
N GLN A 12 19.62 -13.62 -21.35
CA GLN A 12 19.36 -14.63 -20.34
C GLN A 12 18.81 -15.84 -21.09
N THR A 13 19.71 -16.75 -21.49
CA THR A 13 19.35 -18.17 -21.51
C THR A 13 18.72 -18.47 -20.16
N SER A 14 17.49 -18.97 -20.15
CA SER A 14 16.81 -19.33 -18.90
C SER A 14 17.66 -20.32 -18.12
N ASP A 15 17.92 -20.04 -16.83
CA ASP A 15 18.62 -20.92 -15.92
C ASP A 15 17.73 -22.14 -15.55
N GLN A 16 17.40 -22.95 -16.56
CA GLN A 16 16.80 -24.25 -16.37
C GLN A 16 17.85 -25.16 -15.77
N ALA A 17 17.57 -25.71 -14.58
CA ALA A 17 18.39 -26.74 -13.98
C ALA A 17 18.54 -27.93 -14.95
N PRO A 18 19.72 -28.57 -15.03
CA PRO A 18 19.88 -29.76 -15.86
C PRO A 18 18.91 -30.85 -15.42
N GLY A 19 18.30 -31.54 -16.38
CA GLY A 19 17.42 -32.66 -16.11
C GLY A 19 18.15 -33.85 -15.47
N VAL A 20 17.41 -34.72 -14.80
CA VAL A 20 17.94 -35.96 -14.23
C VAL A 20 18.36 -36.89 -15.38
N ASP A 21 19.65 -37.27 -15.41
CA ASP A 21 20.24 -38.12 -16.45
C ASP A 21 19.51 -39.50 -16.52
N PRO A 22 18.94 -39.90 -17.67
CA PRO A 22 18.35 -41.22 -17.86
C PRO A 22 19.28 -42.40 -17.54
N ALA A 23 20.61 -42.22 -17.56
CA ALA A 23 21.56 -43.25 -17.10
C ALA A 23 21.44 -43.56 -15.59
N GLU A 24 20.79 -42.70 -14.79
CA GLU A 24 20.42 -43.01 -13.39
C GLU A 24 19.45 -44.20 -13.29
N LEU A 25 18.58 -44.44 -14.29
CA LEU A 25 17.66 -45.59 -14.30
C LEU A 25 18.43 -46.92 -14.29
N GLN A 26 19.56 -47.00 -15.00
CA GLN A 26 20.42 -48.18 -14.97
C GLN A 26 20.97 -48.47 -13.58
N LYS A 27 21.11 -47.46 -12.72
CA LYS A 27 21.59 -47.64 -11.33
C LYS A 27 20.51 -48.27 -10.46
N VAL A 28 19.23 -48.04 -10.76
CA VAL A 28 18.09 -48.71 -10.10
C VAL A 28 18.07 -50.21 -10.42
N SER A 29 18.14 -50.59 -11.72
CA SER A 29 18.23 -52.00 -12.11
C SER A 29 19.50 -52.67 -11.58
N LYS A 30 20.66 -52.00 -11.62
CA LYS A 30 21.93 -52.52 -11.06
C LYS A 30 21.92 -52.65 -9.53
N ALA A 31 21.06 -51.92 -8.83
CA ALA A 31 20.84 -52.06 -7.38
C ALA A 31 19.86 -53.20 -7.02
N GLY A 32 19.26 -53.88 -8.01
CA GLY A 32 18.32 -54.98 -7.77
C GLY A 32 16.96 -54.56 -7.22
N LEU A 33 16.62 -53.25 -7.27
CA LEU A 33 15.34 -52.73 -6.79
C LEU A 33 14.16 -53.06 -7.72
N VAL A 34 14.45 -53.49 -8.94
CA VAL A 34 13.49 -54.05 -9.91
C VAL A 34 14.10 -55.29 -10.57
N PRO A 35 13.28 -56.30 -10.94
CA PRO A 35 13.75 -57.56 -11.52
C PRO A 35 14.12 -57.47 -13.01
N THR A 36 14.08 -56.27 -13.60
CA THR A 36 14.09 -56.05 -15.05
C THR A 36 14.88 -54.80 -15.44
N PRO A 37 15.53 -54.75 -16.62
CA PRO A 37 16.07 -53.49 -17.17
C PRO A 37 14.95 -52.45 -17.37
N LEU A 38 15.28 -51.19 -17.08
CA LEU A 38 14.37 -50.06 -17.28
C LEU A 38 14.70 -49.31 -18.57
N GLU A 39 13.71 -49.18 -19.45
CA GLU A 39 13.75 -48.30 -20.62
C GLU A 39 13.24 -46.90 -20.23
N HIS A 40 13.94 -45.85 -20.67
CA HIS A 40 13.52 -44.48 -20.41
C HIS A 40 12.23 -44.16 -21.19
N ARG A 41 11.24 -43.56 -20.52
CA ARG A 41 9.96 -43.18 -21.12
C ARG A 41 9.58 -41.76 -20.71
N GLU A 42 9.45 -40.88 -21.69
CA GLU A 42 9.04 -39.49 -21.46
C GLU A 42 7.55 -39.43 -21.10
N ILE A 43 7.24 -38.70 -20.02
CA ILE A 43 5.88 -38.49 -19.50
C ILE A 43 5.68 -36.98 -19.37
N PRO A 44 4.93 -36.30 -20.27
CA PRO A 44 4.81 -34.84 -20.31
C PRO A 44 4.35 -34.19 -18.99
N GLU A 45 3.64 -34.93 -18.15
CA GLU A 45 3.16 -34.49 -16.83
C GLU A 45 4.28 -34.45 -15.77
N VAL A 46 5.43 -35.07 -16.02
CA VAL A 46 6.60 -35.12 -15.14
C VAL A 46 7.77 -34.39 -15.80
N PRO A 47 8.11 -33.15 -15.35
CA PRO A 47 9.27 -32.43 -15.88
C PRO A 47 10.58 -33.19 -15.64
N ALA A 48 11.46 -33.25 -16.64
CA ALA A 48 12.74 -33.96 -16.53
C ALA A 48 13.69 -33.37 -15.45
N GLN A 49 13.45 -32.13 -14.99
CA GLN A 49 14.13 -31.52 -13.86
C GLN A 49 13.63 -32.04 -12.49
N LEU A 50 12.44 -32.64 -12.44
CA LEU A 50 11.86 -33.22 -11.22
C LEU A 50 12.31 -34.67 -11.05
N ALA A 51 12.14 -35.48 -12.09
CA ALA A 51 12.46 -36.91 -12.09
C ALA A 51 12.64 -37.42 -13.53
N VAL A 52 13.35 -38.55 -13.66
CA VAL A 52 13.39 -39.34 -14.89
C VAL A 52 12.59 -40.63 -14.70
N ILE A 53 11.79 -41.00 -15.71
CA ILE A 53 10.86 -42.14 -15.63
C ILE A 53 11.38 -43.32 -16.45
N GLY A 54 11.39 -44.50 -15.82
CA GLY A 54 11.68 -45.78 -16.47
C GLY A 54 10.49 -46.72 -16.44
N CYS A 55 10.33 -47.54 -17.49
CA CYS A 55 9.40 -48.66 -17.53
C CYS A 55 10.16 -49.95 -17.88
N GLY A 56 9.74 -51.09 -17.31
CA GLY A 56 10.28 -52.41 -17.65
C GLY A 56 9.33 -53.52 -17.23
N ARG A 57 9.19 -54.56 -18.06
CA ARG A 57 8.35 -55.73 -17.76
C ARG A 57 9.18 -56.85 -17.14
N GLU A 58 8.66 -57.49 -16.10
CA GLU A 58 9.31 -58.64 -15.46
C GLU A 58 9.26 -59.88 -16.39
N ALA A 59 10.35 -60.66 -16.41
CA ALA A 59 10.38 -61.91 -17.16
C ALA A 59 9.48 -62.97 -16.50
N ASP A 60 8.78 -63.76 -17.31
CA ASP A 60 7.83 -64.81 -16.89
C ASP A 60 6.65 -64.32 -16.01
N SER A 61 6.39 -63.01 -15.97
CA SER A 61 5.31 -62.39 -15.18
C SER A 61 4.50 -61.36 -15.99
N ASP A 62 3.31 -61.03 -15.48
CA ASP A 62 2.43 -59.98 -16.02
C ASP A 62 2.56 -58.67 -15.21
N VAL A 63 3.74 -58.40 -14.66
CA VAL A 63 4.05 -57.18 -13.91
C VAL A 63 4.85 -56.19 -14.74
N GLU A 64 4.32 -54.97 -14.85
CA GLU A 64 4.96 -53.83 -15.51
C GLU A 64 5.47 -52.85 -14.44
N TRP A 65 6.79 -52.72 -14.30
CA TRP A 65 7.44 -51.85 -13.31
C TRP A 65 7.62 -50.44 -13.86
N TRP A 66 7.02 -49.47 -13.18
CA TRP A 66 7.10 -48.04 -13.45
C TRP A 66 7.89 -47.34 -12.36
N VAL A 67 9.03 -46.76 -12.73
CA VAL A 67 10.04 -46.25 -11.79
C VAL A 67 10.23 -44.76 -12.00
N ALA A 68 10.07 -43.97 -10.94
CA ALA A 68 10.39 -42.55 -10.94
C ALA A 68 11.68 -42.29 -10.14
N ARG A 69 12.71 -41.76 -10.81
CA ARG A 69 14.05 -41.53 -10.24
C ARG A 69 14.32 -40.03 -10.11
N ALA A 70 14.42 -39.53 -8.88
CA ALA A 70 14.63 -38.10 -8.59
C ALA A 70 15.79 -37.88 -7.60
N GLU A 71 16.24 -36.64 -7.40
CA GLU A 71 17.26 -36.38 -6.38
C GLU A 71 16.71 -36.63 -4.96
N GLY A 72 15.64 -35.91 -4.59
CA GLY A 72 14.95 -36.01 -3.30
C GLY A 72 13.73 -36.93 -3.28
N ALA A 73 13.41 -37.47 -2.11
CA ALA A 73 12.32 -38.40 -1.88
C ALA A 73 10.91 -37.85 -2.14
N ALA A 74 10.67 -36.55 -1.90
CA ALA A 74 9.37 -35.96 -2.19
C ALA A 74 9.14 -35.80 -3.71
N ALA A 75 10.19 -35.46 -4.46
CA ALA A 75 10.15 -35.38 -5.92
C ALA A 75 9.92 -36.76 -6.57
N ALA A 76 10.60 -37.81 -6.06
CA ALA A 76 10.40 -39.17 -6.54
C ALA A 76 8.96 -39.66 -6.29
N ALA A 77 8.42 -39.42 -5.09
CA ALA A 77 7.05 -39.80 -4.74
C ALA A 77 6.01 -39.05 -5.59
N ALA A 78 6.16 -37.74 -5.76
CA ALA A 78 5.29 -36.95 -6.63
C ALA A 78 5.31 -37.46 -8.08
N ALA A 79 6.49 -37.65 -8.65
CA ALA A 79 6.63 -38.15 -10.02
C ALA A 79 6.00 -39.55 -10.22
N VAL A 80 6.17 -40.49 -9.27
CA VAL A 80 5.58 -41.83 -9.43
C VAL A 80 4.05 -41.82 -9.30
N LEU A 81 3.48 -40.94 -8.47
CA LEU A 81 2.03 -40.78 -8.32
C LEU A 81 1.38 -40.19 -9.59
N ILE A 82 2.07 -39.25 -10.26
CA ILE A 82 1.64 -38.72 -11.57
C ILE A 82 1.63 -39.83 -12.63
N VAL A 83 2.73 -40.59 -12.73
CA VAL A 83 2.84 -41.74 -13.66
C VAL A 83 1.75 -42.76 -13.38
N ARG A 84 1.49 -43.09 -12.11
CA ARG A 84 0.41 -43.98 -11.70
C ARG A 84 -0.97 -43.50 -12.15
N GLY A 85 -1.29 -42.22 -11.94
CA GLY A 85 -2.54 -41.63 -12.38
C GLY A 85 -2.75 -41.78 -13.89
N ARG A 86 -1.67 -41.54 -14.68
CA ARG A 86 -1.67 -41.71 -16.13
C ARG A 86 -1.85 -43.17 -16.56
N VAL A 87 -1.04 -44.10 -16.05
CA VAL A 87 -1.04 -45.52 -16.44
C VAL A 87 -2.38 -46.20 -16.12
N LEU A 88 -3.02 -45.85 -15.00
CA LEU A 88 -4.34 -46.35 -14.64
C LEU A 88 -5.48 -45.74 -15.49
N ALA A 89 -5.29 -44.53 -16.04
CA ALA A 89 -6.24 -43.90 -16.95
C ALA A 89 -6.09 -44.38 -18.41
N GLU A 90 -4.87 -44.69 -18.85
CA GLU A 90 -4.60 -45.28 -20.17
C GLU A 90 -5.01 -46.76 -20.25
N GLY A 91 -4.97 -47.47 -19.11
CA GLY A 91 -5.41 -48.87 -19.00
C GLY A 91 -4.36 -49.87 -19.50
N SER A 92 -3.32 -50.14 -18.69
CA SER A 92 -2.34 -51.20 -19.00
C SER A 92 -3.03 -52.57 -19.08
N SER A 93 -2.60 -53.39 -20.04
CA SER A 93 -3.04 -54.79 -20.21
C SER A 93 -2.31 -55.77 -19.27
N SER A 94 -1.50 -55.23 -18.35
CA SER A 94 -0.70 -55.94 -17.36
C SER A 94 -0.87 -55.30 -15.99
N THR A 95 -0.40 -55.95 -14.91
CA THR A 95 -0.51 -55.43 -13.54
C THR A 95 0.62 -54.43 -13.26
N PRO A 96 0.36 -53.12 -13.15
CA PRO A 96 1.44 -52.16 -12.94
C PRO A 96 1.94 -52.17 -11.48
N ARG A 97 3.23 -51.92 -11.29
CA ARG A 97 3.88 -51.70 -9.99
C ARG A 97 4.72 -50.44 -10.03
N PHE A 98 4.59 -49.60 -9.01
CA PHE A 98 5.18 -48.27 -8.98
C PHE A 98 6.28 -48.18 -7.92
N LEU A 99 7.42 -47.58 -8.28
CA LEU A 99 8.59 -47.43 -7.41
C LEU A 99 9.18 -46.02 -7.53
N ALA A 100 9.10 -45.24 -6.45
CA ALA A 100 9.78 -43.96 -6.31
C ALA A 100 11.20 -44.19 -5.73
N VAL A 101 12.24 -43.77 -6.47
CA VAL A 101 13.65 -43.95 -6.09
C VAL A 101 14.38 -42.62 -5.95
N ALA A 102 14.77 -42.29 -4.73
CA ALA A 102 15.50 -41.07 -4.39
C ALA A 102 16.97 -41.33 -4.08
N THR A 103 17.79 -40.28 -4.14
CA THR A 103 19.20 -40.31 -3.68
C THR A 103 19.33 -39.76 -2.26
N THR A 104 18.43 -38.85 -1.88
CA THR A 104 18.38 -38.20 -0.57
C THR A 104 16.96 -38.19 -0.03
N ALA A 105 16.85 -38.01 1.29
CA ALA A 105 15.59 -37.78 1.99
C ALA A 105 15.87 -36.77 3.12
N GLY A 106 16.10 -35.52 2.72
CA GLY A 106 16.42 -34.41 3.63
C GLY A 106 15.19 -33.94 4.41
N ASP A 107 15.37 -33.00 5.33
CA ASP A 107 14.26 -32.50 6.16
C ASP A 107 13.23 -31.68 5.38
N ALA A 108 13.61 -31.14 4.20
CA ALA A 108 12.68 -30.63 3.21
C ALA A 108 11.80 -31.76 2.63
N ASP A 109 12.39 -32.86 2.14
CA ASP A 109 11.64 -34.01 1.63
C ASP A 109 10.70 -34.59 2.69
N ARG A 110 11.19 -34.79 3.91
CA ARG A 110 10.42 -35.38 5.02
C ARG A 110 9.18 -34.54 5.34
N ARG A 111 9.32 -33.22 5.32
CA ARG A 111 8.19 -32.28 5.48
C ARG A 111 7.21 -32.36 4.33
N GLN A 112 7.68 -32.30 3.09
CA GLN A 112 6.84 -32.41 1.90
C GLN A 112 6.08 -33.75 1.88
N LEU A 113 6.76 -34.86 2.17
CA LEU A 113 6.17 -36.20 2.33
C LEU A 113 5.13 -36.27 3.47
N SER A 114 5.30 -35.51 4.57
CA SER A 114 4.31 -35.46 5.67
C SER A 114 2.97 -34.82 5.27
N CYS A 115 2.92 -34.13 4.13
CA CYS A 115 1.72 -33.58 3.52
C CYS A 115 1.05 -34.52 2.51
N PHE A 116 1.64 -35.67 2.17
CA PHE A 116 0.97 -36.73 1.43
C PHE A 116 0.13 -37.61 2.37
N GLY A 117 -0.89 -38.26 1.80
CA GLY A 117 -1.74 -39.24 2.49
C GLY A 117 -1.08 -40.60 2.63
N ALA A 118 -1.91 -41.65 2.81
CA ALA A 118 -1.46 -43.01 2.54
C ALA A 118 -0.99 -43.13 1.08
N LEU A 119 0.22 -43.67 0.86
CA LEU A 119 0.62 -44.12 -0.47
C LEU A 119 -0.19 -45.38 -0.84
N PRO A 120 -0.63 -45.54 -2.09
CA PRO A 120 -1.32 -46.76 -2.54
C PRO A 120 -0.48 -48.03 -2.39
N ASP A 121 -1.12 -49.19 -2.17
CA ASP A 121 -0.44 -50.50 -1.97
C ASP A 121 0.37 -50.99 -3.18
N ASP A 122 0.14 -50.41 -4.36
CA ASP A 122 0.90 -50.62 -5.58
C ASP A 122 2.09 -49.65 -5.76
N VAL A 123 2.26 -48.68 -4.84
CA VAL A 123 3.35 -47.70 -4.80
C VAL A 123 4.34 -48.02 -3.67
N SER A 124 5.60 -48.20 -4.05
CA SER A 124 6.74 -48.38 -3.15
C SER A 124 7.69 -47.18 -3.19
N THR A 125 8.43 -46.94 -2.11
CA THR A 125 9.45 -45.88 -2.03
C THR A 125 10.78 -46.48 -1.57
N HIS A 126 11.88 -46.00 -2.14
CA HIS A 126 13.23 -46.40 -1.76
C HIS A 126 14.22 -45.23 -1.84
N VAL A 127 15.12 -45.15 -0.87
CA VAL A 127 16.24 -44.19 -0.89
C VAL A 127 17.52 -44.96 -1.18
N LEU A 128 18.24 -44.58 -2.24
CA LEU A 128 19.56 -45.11 -2.56
C LEU A 128 20.58 -44.50 -1.61
N SER A 129 20.83 -45.18 -0.49
CA SER A 129 21.82 -44.80 0.52
C SER A 129 23.23 -44.72 -0.07
N ARG A 130 23.58 -43.55 -0.62
CA ARG A 130 24.98 -43.11 -0.68
C ARG A 130 25.47 -42.79 0.73
N GLU A 131 26.77 -42.94 0.95
CA GLU A 131 27.43 -42.29 2.08
C GLU A 131 27.36 -40.77 1.85
N ILE A 132 26.33 -40.14 2.41
CA ILE A 132 26.20 -38.69 2.42
C ILE A 132 27.30 -38.15 3.34
N ALA A 133 28.33 -37.55 2.75
CA ALA A 133 29.25 -36.71 3.51
C ALA A 133 28.41 -35.68 4.28
N LEU A 134 28.50 -35.70 5.61
CA LEU A 134 27.61 -34.96 6.50
C LEU A 134 27.51 -33.50 6.07
N ALA A 135 26.36 -33.14 5.50
CA ALA A 135 26.02 -31.74 5.28
C ALA A 135 26.09 -31.03 6.64
N GLY A 136 26.60 -29.80 6.65
CA GLY A 136 26.59 -28.99 7.87
C GLY A 136 25.19 -28.91 8.45
N PRO A 137 25.05 -28.70 9.78
CA PRO A 137 23.73 -28.59 10.41
C PRO A 137 22.87 -27.58 9.63
N PRO A 138 21.60 -27.92 9.31
CA PRO A 138 20.76 -27.04 8.52
C PRO A 138 20.69 -25.66 9.17
N PRO A 139 20.69 -24.56 8.39
CA PRO A 139 20.65 -23.22 8.95
C PRO A 139 19.44 -23.09 9.87
N GLU A 140 19.66 -22.56 11.09
CA GLU A 140 18.63 -22.52 12.14
C GLU A 140 17.31 -21.96 11.59
N GLU A 141 16.27 -22.79 11.64
CA GLU A 141 15.00 -22.41 11.06
C GLU A 141 14.37 -21.28 11.87
N ARG A 142 14.20 -20.15 11.20
CA ARG A 142 13.70 -18.92 11.81
C ARG A 142 12.25 -19.11 12.25
N THR A 143 12.05 -19.48 13.50
CA THR A 143 10.73 -19.55 14.13
C THR A 143 10.13 -18.15 14.23
N PRO A 144 8.98 -17.87 13.59
CA PRO A 144 8.31 -16.59 13.75
C PRO A 144 7.76 -16.44 15.16
N VAL A 145 7.72 -15.19 15.64
CA VAL A 145 7.32 -14.81 16.99
C VAL A 145 6.26 -13.72 16.96
N PRO A 146 5.47 -13.52 18.03
CA PRO A 146 4.63 -12.33 18.15
C PRO A 146 5.50 -11.06 18.15
N VAL A 147 5.09 -10.02 17.43
CA VAL A 147 5.81 -8.72 17.38
C VAL A 147 6.01 -8.14 18.79
N ALA A 148 5.05 -8.36 19.69
CA ALA A 148 5.13 -7.98 21.10
C ALA A 148 6.30 -8.66 21.85
N TRP A 149 6.69 -9.89 21.49
CA TRP A 149 7.83 -10.56 22.12
C TRP A 149 9.14 -9.87 21.74
N VAL A 150 9.33 -9.48 20.47
CA VAL A 150 10.51 -8.71 20.02
C VAL A 150 10.62 -7.38 20.76
N LEU A 151 9.49 -6.67 20.92
CA LEU A 151 9.45 -5.39 21.65
C LEU A 151 9.73 -5.57 23.15
N SER A 152 9.19 -6.61 23.78
CA SER A 152 9.43 -6.91 25.21
C SER A 152 10.89 -7.24 25.52
N GLY A 153 11.63 -7.82 24.55
CA GLY A 153 13.07 -8.09 24.65
C GLY A 153 13.95 -6.83 24.69
N ILE A 154 13.43 -5.67 24.30
CA ILE A 154 14.17 -4.39 24.38
C ILE A 154 14.11 -3.88 25.82
N ALA A 155 15.23 -3.93 26.54
CA ALA A 155 15.31 -3.55 27.95
C ALA A 155 15.25 -2.02 28.19
N GLN A 156 15.84 -1.21 27.30
CA GLN A 156 15.90 0.25 27.43
C GLN A 156 14.57 0.91 27.02
N GLN A 157 13.83 1.51 27.96
CA GLN A 157 12.48 2.06 27.72
C GLN A 157 12.40 3.08 26.55
N PRO A 158 13.28 4.10 26.40
CA PRO A 158 13.19 5.05 25.29
C PRO A 158 13.41 4.38 23.92
N ARG A 159 14.24 3.33 23.89
CA ARG A 159 14.51 2.54 22.69
C ARG A 159 13.38 1.57 22.36
N ARG A 160 12.69 1.04 23.39
CA ARG A 160 11.44 0.28 23.19
C ARG A 160 10.36 1.18 22.56
N GLN A 161 10.16 2.40 23.08
CA GLN A 161 9.24 3.40 22.51
C GLN A 161 9.59 3.77 21.06
N LEU A 162 10.89 3.86 20.72
CA LEU A 162 11.33 4.09 19.34
C LEU A 162 11.03 2.89 18.42
N ALA A 163 11.20 1.66 18.93
CA ALA A 163 10.83 0.44 18.20
C ALA A 163 9.31 0.29 18.04
N GLU A 164 8.52 0.61 19.07
CA GLU A 164 7.05 0.65 19.03
C GLU A 164 6.55 1.63 17.95
N ARG A 165 7.10 2.85 17.91
CA ARG A 165 6.82 3.84 16.86
C ARG A 165 7.23 3.35 15.46
N ALA A 166 8.38 2.66 15.35
CA ALA A 166 8.84 2.10 14.08
C ALA A 166 7.93 0.96 13.60
N VAL A 167 7.53 0.05 14.49
CA VAL A 167 6.56 -1.03 14.22
C VAL A 167 5.20 -0.46 13.82
N ALA A 168 4.71 0.58 14.50
CA ALA A 168 3.47 1.26 14.12
C ALA A 168 3.56 1.86 12.70
N GLY A 169 4.68 2.51 12.36
CA GLY A 169 4.95 3.02 11.01
C GLY A 169 4.99 1.90 9.96
N LEU A 170 5.68 0.80 10.24
CA LEU A 170 5.71 -0.37 9.36
C LEU A 170 4.32 -1.03 9.21
N ARG A 171 3.51 -1.09 10.29
CA ARG A 171 2.13 -1.60 10.24
C ARG A 171 1.23 -0.71 9.38
N GLY A 172 1.38 0.61 9.46
CA GLY A 172 0.72 1.56 8.56
C GLY A 172 1.10 1.35 7.10
N LEU A 173 2.39 1.08 6.81
CA LEU A 173 2.85 0.71 5.46
C LEU A 173 2.31 -0.66 5.00
N ALA A 174 2.21 -1.64 5.89
CA ALA A 174 1.62 -2.95 5.59
C ALA A 174 0.14 -2.80 5.17
N ALA A 175 -0.68 -2.14 6.01
CA ALA A 175 -2.09 -1.90 5.73
C ALA A 175 -2.29 -1.14 4.40
N LYS A 176 -1.49 -0.10 4.15
CA LYS A 176 -1.55 0.75 2.95
C LYS A 176 -1.20 0.02 1.64
N TYR A 177 -0.48 -1.10 1.71
CA TYR A 177 0.03 -1.82 0.53
C TYR A 177 -0.36 -3.30 0.47
N ALA A 178 -1.37 -3.73 1.23
CA ALA A 178 -1.79 -5.15 1.34
C ALA A 178 -0.61 -6.08 1.72
N GLY A 179 0.25 -5.57 2.60
CA GLY A 179 1.35 -6.32 3.20
C GLY A 179 1.00 -6.86 4.58
N SER A 180 1.98 -7.48 5.23
CA SER A 180 1.93 -7.90 6.63
C SER A 180 3.24 -7.56 7.34
N LEU A 181 3.23 -7.67 8.67
CA LEU A 181 4.44 -7.73 9.48
C LEU A 181 4.68 -9.16 9.93
N ARG A 182 5.90 -9.65 9.71
CA ARG A 182 6.42 -10.87 10.35
C ARG A 182 7.40 -10.46 11.45
N ALA A 183 7.61 -11.31 12.44
CA ALA A 183 8.65 -11.08 13.44
C ALA A 183 9.47 -12.34 13.72
N GLU A 184 10.74 -12.13 14.03
CA GLU A 184 11.74 -13.10 14.44
C GLU A 184 12.35 -12.61 15.76
N PRO A 185 13.04 -13.44 16.56
CA PRO A 185 13.54 -13.04 17.89
C PRO A 185 14.42 -11.79 17.97
N ARG A 186 14.91 -11.25 16.84
CA ARG A 186 15.67 -10.00 16.72
C ARG A 186 15.26 -9.10 15.55
N SER A 187 14.16 -9.40 14.84
CA SER A 187 13.76 -8.65 13.64
C SER A 187 12.24 -8.52 13.50
N VAL A 188 11.79 -7.47 12.80
CA VAL A 188 10.41 -7.34 12.33
C VAL A 188 10.44 -7.05 10.83
N GLU A 189 10.07 -8.02 10.00
CA GLU A 189 10.03 -7.87 8.54
C GLU A 189 8.71 -7.23 8.10
N LEU A 190 8.78 -6.21 7.24
CA LEU A 190 7.64 -5.74 6.45
C LEU A 190 7.62 -6.52 5.13
N CYS A 191 6.51 -7.19 4.84
CA CYS A 191 6.36 -8.06 3.68
C CYS A 191 5.22 -7.58 2.80
N VAL A 192 5.48 -7.42 1.49
CA VAL A 192 4.50 -6.89 0.53
C VAL A 192 4.68 -7.67 -0.78
N GLY A 193 3.59 -8.23 -1.30
CA GLY A 193 3.62 -9.08 -2.51
C GLY A 193 4.55 -10.28 -2.36
N ALA A 194 4.28 -11.15 -1.39
CA ALA A 194 5.05 -12.37 -1.08
C ALA A 194 6.53 -12.20 -0.68
N ARG A 195 7.09 -10.99 -0.64
CA ARG A 195 8.52 -10.76 -0.42
C ARG A 195 8.80 -9.83 0.76
N PRO A 196 9.85 -10.08 1.57
CA PRO A 196 10.32 -9.11 2.55
C PRO A 196 10.89 -7.88 1.83
N VAL A 197 10.41 -6.69 2.22
CA VAL A 197 10.75 -5.41 1.55
C VAL A 197 11.71 -4.58 2.39
N ALA A 198 11.60 -4.70 3.72
CA ALA A 198 12.44 -4.11 4.72
C ALA A 198 12.34 -4.91 6.02
N ALA A 199 13.31 -4.76 6.90
CA ALA A 199 13.27 -5.30 8.25
C ALA A 199 13.76 -4.27 9.28
N LEU A 200 13.02 -4.10 10.36
CA LEU A 200 13.51 -3.46 11.59
C LEU A 200 14.40 -4.47 12.31
N GLN A 201 15.69 -4.19 12.39
CA GLN A 201 16.67 -5.01 13.11
C GLN A 201 16.86 -4.48 14.53
N VAL A 202 16.88 -5.40 15.50
CA VAL A 202 17.02 -5.13 16.94
C VAL A 202 18.31 -5.79 17.43
N GLU A 203 19.40 -5.02 17.42
CA GLU A 203 20.71 -5.48 17.89
C GLU A 203 20.89 -5.26 19.40
N ALA A 204 22.10 -5.44 19.94
CA ALA A 204 22.38 -5.16 21.35
C ALA A 204 22.12 -3.68 21.71
N GLU A 205 22.67 -2.74 20.94
CA GLU A 205 22.58 -1.29 21.21
C GLU A 205 21.87 -0.48 20.11
N THR A 206 21.76 -0.99 18.88
CA THR A 206 21.19 -0.23 17.74
C THR A 206 19.75 -0.63 17.41
N LEU A 207 19.00 0.30 16.80
CA LEU A 207 17.84 -0.03 15.98
C LEU A 207 18.13 0.44 14.56
N SER A 208 17.81 -0.37 13.55
CA SER A 208 17.91 0.08 12.16
C SER A 208 16.80 -0.48 11.28
N ILE A 209 16.36 0.30 10.30
CA ILE A 209 15.53 -0.21 9.19
C ILE A 209 16.47 -0.55 8.05
N VAL A 210 16.58 -1.85 7.77
CA VAL A 210 17.23 -2.38 6.56
C VAL A 210 16.17 -2.42 5.46
N THR A 211 16.22 -1.52 4.48
CA THR A 211 15.45 -1.72 3.24
C THR A 211 16.13 -2.84 2.45
N LEU A 212 15.36 -3.81 1.98
CA LEU A 212 15.85 -4.94 1.17
C LEU A 212 15.62 -4.67 -0.32
N LEU A 213 14.44 -4.14 -0.67
CA LEU A 213 13.98 -3.98 -2.05
C LEU A 213 13.28 -2.62 -2.26
N PRO A 214 13.35 -2.00 -3.46
CA PRO A 214 14.03 -2.47 -4.67
C PRO A 214 15.54 -2.15 -4.69
N GLN A 215 16.05 -1.40 -3.71
CA GLN A 215 17.47 -1.12 -3.53
C GLN A 215 17.81 -1.28 -2.05
N ARG A 216 18.81 -2.11 -1.74
CA ARG A 216 19.23 -2.37 -0.36
C ARG A 216 19.83 -1.11 0.27
N SER A 217 19.38 -0.76 1.47
CA SER A 217 19.91 0.34 2.27
C SER A 217 19.72 0.07 3.77
N VAL A 218 20.46 0.79 4.61
CA VAL A 218 20.32 0.69 6.07
C VAL A 218 20.18 2.11 6.63
N ALA A 219 19.19 2.32 7.49
CA ALA A 219 19.00 3.56 8.23
C ALA A 219 18.97 3.25 9.73
N VAL A 220 20.01 3.69 10.46
CA VAL A 220 20.02 3.65 11.93
C VAL A 220 18.97 4.64 12.43
N LEU A 221 18.12 4.19 13.37
CA LEU A 221 16.99 4.98 13.87
C LEU A 221 17.37 5.83 15.08
N ALA A 222 17.00 7.10 15.00
CA ALA A 222 16.80 8.01 16.13
C ALA A 222 15.36 8.54 16.12
N SER A 223 14.96 9.34 17.12
CA SER A 223 13.57 9.83 17.24
C SER A 223 13.18 10.79 16.11
N GLU A 224 14.13 11.64 15.74
CA GLU A 224 14.18 12.59 14.63
C GLU A 224 14.51 11.89 13.28
N SER A 225 15.24 10.78 13.39
CA SER A 225 15.48 9.71 12.43
C SER A 225 14.30 9.16 11.63
N LEU A 226 13.34 8.70 12.42
CA LEU A 226 12.34 7.71 12.04
C LEU A 226 11.37 8.17 10.93
N PRO A 227 10.82 9.39 10.94
CA PRO A 227 9.91 9.83 9.87
C PRO A 227 10.58 9.81 8.50
N ASP A 228 11.83 10.32 8.44
CA ASP A 228 12.62 10.41 7.23
C ASP A 228 13.04 9.02 6.70
N ALA A 229 13.22 8.04 7.60
CA ALA A 229 13.46 6.64 7.23
C ALA A 229 12.20 5.96 6.66
N LEU A 230 11.03 6.15 7.29
CA LEU A 230 9.75 5.62 6.83
C LEU A 230 9.31 6.23 5.50
N ASP A 231 9.52 7.53 5.29
CA ASP A 231 9.30 8.22 4.01
C ASP A 231 10.11 7.60 2.85
N ARG A 232 11.40 7.35 3.09
CA ARG A 232 12.30 6.77 2.09
C ARG A 232 11.87 5.34 1.75
N LEU A 233 11.43 4.57 2.76
CA LEU A 233 10.85 3.25 2.57
C LEU A 233 9.54 3.29 1.78
N GLU A 234 8.62 4.21 2.11
CA GLU A 234 7.38 4.39 1.37
C GLU A 234 7.64 4.81 -0.09
N GLY A 235 8.54 5.76 -0.32
CA GLY A 235 8.93 6.19 -1.66
C GLY A 235 9.56 5.07 -2.51
N ASN A 236 10.28 4.14 -1.85
CA ASN A 236 10.82 2.93 -2.47
C ASN A 236 9.72 1.90 -2.77
N LEU A 237 8.77 1.69 -1.85
CA LEU A 237 7.60 0.82 -2.05
C LEU A 237 6.71 1.30 -3.19
N ARG A 238 6.33 2.59 -3.18
CA ARG A 238 5.57 3.23 -4.25
C ARG A 238 6.28 3.08 -5.61
N ARG A 239 7.62 3.16 -5.65
CA ARG A 239 8.40 2.95 -6.89
C ARG A 239 8.36 1.49 -7.36
N ARG A 240 8.53 0.53 -6.44
CA ARG A 240 8.49 -0.91 -6.72
C ARG A 240 7.10 -1.36 -7.20
N LEU A 241 6.04 -1.03 -6.48
CA LEU A 241 4.67 -1.44 -6.79
C LEU A 241 4.11 -0.79 -8.07
N ASN A 242 4.69 0.32 -8.52
CA ASN A 242 4.42 0.91 -9.83
C ASN A 242 5.37 0.42 -10.95
N ASP A 243 6.40 -0.38 -10.64
CA ASP A 243 7.18 -1.02 -11.68
C ASP A 243 6.35 -2.08 -12.40
N ARG A 244 6.48 -2.11 -13.73
CA ARG A 244 5.65 -2.96 -14.57
C ARG A 244 5.92 -4.45 -14.35
N LYS A 245 7.18 -4.86 -14.13
CA LYS A 245 7.52 -6.28 -13.89
C LYS A 245 6.94 -6.75 -12.56
N THR A 246 6.95 -5.89 -11.54
CA THR A 246 6.33 -6.16 -10.25
C THR A 246 4.80 -6.27 -10.38
N ARG A 247 4.16 -5.24 -10.90
CA ARG A 247 2.69 -5.11 -10.90
C ARG A 247 1.99 -6.08 -11.86
N ASP A 248 2.52 -6.26 -13.06
CA ASP A 248 1.97 -7.13 -14.11
C ASP A 248 2.47 -8.58 -13.96
N GLY A 249 3.36 -8.87 -13.00
CA GLY A 249 3.91 -10.21 -12.74
C GLY A 249 3.35 -10.87 -11.47
N GLU A 250 3.91 -12.05 -11.13
CA GLU A 250 3.41 -12.91 -10.05
C GLU A 250 3.33 -12.20 -8.69
N GLU A 251 4.34 -11.41 -8.31
CA GLU A 251 4.33 -10.61 -7.07
C GLU A 251 3.09 -9.71 -6.96
N GLY A 252 2.78 -8.99 -8.05
CA GLY A 252 1.60 -8.13 -8.13
C GLY A 252 0.30 -8.93 -8.18
N LEU A 253 0.29 -10.10 -8.83
CA LEU A 253 -0.87 -11.00 -8.87
C LEU A 253 -1.20 -11.53 -7.48
N ARG A 254 -0.22 -12.09 -6.77
CA ARG A 254 -0.35 -12.62 -5.40
C ARG A 254 -0.86 -11.55 -4.44
N GLY A 255 -0.30 -10.34 -4.53
CA GLY A 255 -0.76 -9.18 -3.76
C GLY A 255 -2.21 -8.74 -4.05
N ARG A 256 -2.72 -8.95 -5.28
CA ARG A 256 -4.14 -8.71 -5.61
C ARG A 256 -5.05 -9.86 -5.18
N LEU A 257 -4.61 -11.10 -5.34
CA LEU A 257 -5.46 -12.28 -5.15
C LEU A 257 -5.61 -12.72 -3.70
N GLY A 258 -4.60 -12.60 -2.84
CA GLY A 258 -4.70 -13.04 -1.44
C GLY A 258 -5.99 -12.58 -0.74
N PRO A 259 -6.32 -11.26 -0.78
CA PRO A 259 -7.57 -10.74 -0.23
C PRO A 259 -8.85 -11.15 -0.97
N VAL A 260 -8.79 -11.58 -2.23
CA VAL A 260 -9.96 -12.09 -3.00
C VAL A 260 -10.21 -13.56 -2.68
N LEU A 261 -9.13 -14.34 -2.52
CA LEU A 261 -9.19 -15.76 -2.21
C LEU A 261 -9.68 -16.02 -0.78
N ALA A 262 -9.27 -15.20 0.20
CA ALA A 262 -9.77 -15.27 1.56
C ALA A 262 -11.29 -14.97 1.64
N ASP A 263 -11.73 -13.97 0.89
CA ASP A 263 -13.13 -13.54 0.76
C ASP A 263 -14.00 -14.66 0.15
N HIS A 264 -13.56 -15.21 -1.00
CA HIS A 264 -14.15 -16.40 -1.63
C HIS A 264 -14.22 -17.63 -0.70
N CYS A 265 -13.32 -17.74 0.26
CA CYS A 265 -13.25 -18.86 1.20
C CYS A 265 -14.05 -18.66 2.50
N GLY A 266 -14.75 -17.53 2.67
CA GLY A 266 -15.52 -17.24 3.89
C GLY A 266 -14.64 -17.06 5.13
N VAL A 267 -13.45 -16.47 4.96
CA VAL A 267 -12.41 -16.40 5.99
C VAL A 267 -12.59 -15.19 6.90
N ARG A 268 -12.93 -15.45 8.18
CA ARG A 268 -13.23 -14.42 9.20
C ARG A 268 -11.99 -13.74 9.80
N SER A 269 -10.80 -14.31 9.60
CA SER A 269 -9.53 -13.74 10.06
C SER A 269 -8.39 -14.22 9.15
N VAL A 270 -7.52 -13.29 8.71
CA VAL A 270 -6.49 -13.52 7.69
C VAL A 270 -5.13 -13.01 8.17
N ALA A 271 -4.11 -13.85 8.09
CA ALA A 271 -2.70 -13.53 8.28
C ALA A 271 -1.95 -13.64 6.93
N PRO A 272 -1.63 -12.52 6.25
CA PRO A 272 -0.90 -12.54 4.97
C PRO A 272 0.60 -12.86 5.15
N TRP A 273 1.20 -13.50 4.15
CA TRP A 273 2.65 -13.79 4.06
C TRP A 273 3.22 -14.41 5.35
N PRO A 274 2.75 -15.60 5.76
CA PRO A 274 2.88 -16.10 7.13
C PRO A 274 4.26 -16.64 7.52
N LEU A 275 5.19 -16.86 6.57
CA LEU A 275 6.44 -17.56 6.84
C LEU A 275 7.68 -16.68 6.67
N THR A 276 8.54 -16.70 7.68
CA THR A 276 9.87 -16.07 7.68
C THR A 276 10.91 -16.91 6.92
N GLY A 277 11.98 -16.25 6.45
CA GLY A 277 13.19 -16.88 5.93
C GLY A 277 13.19 -17.29 4.45
N GLU A 278 12.04 -17.37 3.77
CA GLU A 278 11.95 -17.66 2.32
C GLU A 278 11.55 -16.39 1.52
N ASP A 279 12.13 -16.22 0.33
CA ASP A 279 11.86 -15.10 -0.59
C ASP A 279 11.75 -15.60 -2.05
N PRO A 280 10.53 -15.74 -2.61
CA PRO A 280 9.24 -15.40 -2.02
C PRO A 280 8.77 -16.40 -0.96
N ASP A 281 7.78 -16.01 -0.16
CA ASP A 281 7.00 -16.91 0.69
C ASP A 281 6.35 -18.02 -0.17
N PRO A 282 6.32 -19.29 0.26
CA PRO A 282 5.55 -20.33 -0.41
C PRO A 282 4.03 -20.15 -0.22
N LEU A 283 3.57 -19.51 0.86
CA LEU A 283 2.16 -19.24 1.15
C LEU A 283 1.81 -17.78 0.90
N ASP A 284 0.55 -17.50 0.54
CA ASP A 284 0.05 -16.13 0.38
C ASP A 284 -0.64 -15.64 1.66
N TRP A 285 -1.38 -16.54 2.30
CA TRP A 285 -2.09 -16.26 3.56
C TRP A 285 -2.46 -17.54 4.31
N VAL A 286 -2.65 -17.40 5.62
CA VAL A 286 -3.39 -18.33 6.48
C VAL A 286 -4.67 -17.63 6.92
N GLY A 287 -5.75 -18.36 7.14
CA GLY A 287 -6.89 -17.83 7.86
C GLY A 287 -7.76 -18.90 8.52
N VAL A 288 -8.82 -18.42 9.17
CA VAL A 288 -9.85 -19.26 9.78
C VAL A 288 -11.18 -18.99 9.07
N ASP A 289 -11.87 -20.01 8.60
CA ASP A 289 -13.20 -19.85 7.98
C ASP A 289 -14.33 -19.80 9.01
N ALA A 290 -15.58 -19.68 8.56
CA ALA A 290 -16.74 -19.58 9.44
C ALA A 290 -16.89 -20.78 10.42
N THR A 291 -16.43 -22.00 10.08
CA THR A 291 -16.58 -23.17 10.97
C THR A 291 -15.52 -23.25 12.06
N GLY A 292 -14.42 -22.51 11.89
CA GLY A 292 -13.18 -22.68 12.66
C GLY A 292 -12.10 -23.47 11.92
N GLY A 293 -12.39 -23.98 10.72
CA GLY A 293 -11.42 -24.66 9.87
C GLY A 293 -10.28 -23.73 9.45
N ILE A 294 -9.08 -24.29 9.30
CA ILE A 294 -7.88 -23.53 8.92
C ILE A 294 -7.69 -23.60 7.41
N VAL A 295 -7.67 -22.44 6.79
CA VAL A 295 -7.54 -22.29 5.33
C VAL A 295 -6.15 -21.75 5.01
N LEU A 296 -5.39 -22.50 4.21
CA LEU A 296 -4.09 -22.07 3.68
C LEU A 296 -4.25 -21.68 2.22
N GLY A 297 -3.84 -20.47 1.84
CA GLY A 297 -4.07 -19.94 0.50
C GLY A 297 -2.79 -19.60 -0.25
N THR A 298 -2.83 -19.77 -1.58
CA THR A 298 -1.73 -19.43 -2.48
C THR A 298 -2.26 -19.04 -3.87
N ALA A 299 -1.62 -18.06 -4.53
CA ALA A 299 -1.82 -17.73 -5.94
C ALA A 299 -0.52 -17.86 -6.75
N ARG A 300 -0.61 -18.23 -8.02
CA ARG A 300 0.51 -18.22 -8.98
C ARG A 300 0.05 -17.73 -10.36
N LEU A 301 1.01 -17.46 -11.26
CA LEU A 301 0.72 -17.37 -12.70
C LEU A 301 0.58 -18.80 -13.23
N ALA A 302 1.70 -19.45 -13.56
CA ALA A 302 1.76 -20.89 -13.74
C ALA A 302 2.12 -21.57 -12.40
N LEU A 303 1.50 -22.73 -12.13
CA LEU A 303 1.80 -23.61 -11.01
C LEU A 303 2.30 -24.95 -11.54
N GLN A 304 3.56 -25.27 -11.28
CA GLN A 304 4.20 -26.54 -11.65
C GLN A 304 4.38 -27.47 -10.44
N VAL A 305 4.78 -28.72 -10.68
CA VAL A 305 4.97 -29.73 -9.63
C VAL A 305 6.07 -29.34 -8.62
N SER A 306 7.11 -28.65 -9.08
CA SER A 306 8.13 -28.01 -8.22
C SER A 306 7.53 -27.00 -7.24
N ASP A 307 6.56 -26.23 -7.71
CA ASP A 307 5.97 -25.12 -6.98
C ASP A 307 4.95 -25.66 -5.96
N LEU A 308 4.22 -26.73 -6.32
CA LEU A 308 3.43 -27.52 -5.39
C LEU A 308 4.32 -28.15 -4.30
N LEU A 309 5.43 -28.78 -4.64
CA LEU A 309 6.34 -29.32 -3.60
C LEU A 309 6.88 -28.22 -2.68
N THR A 310 7.23 -27.06 -3.22
CA THR A 310 7.65 -25.88 -2.43
C THR A 310 6.52 -25.41 -1.50
N LEU A 311 5.29 -25.33 -2.01
CA LEU A 311 4.07 -25.03 -1.24
C LEU A 311 3.83 -26.05 -0.11
N LEU A 312 3.98 -27.36 -0.36
CA LEU A 312 3.82 -28.41 0.66
C LEU A 312 4.90 -28.30 1.76
N GLY A 313 6.12 -27.89 1.40
CA GLY A 313 7.15 -27.51 2.37
C GLY A 313 6.68 -26.35 3.26
N GLY A 314 6.10 -25.31 2.66
CA GLY A 314 5.44 -24.20 3.35
C GLY A 314 4.31 -24.64 4.28
N VAL A 315 3.38 -25.49 3.82
CA VAL A 315 2.29 -26.04 4.64
C VAL A 315 2.83 -26.80 5.86
N ALA A 316 3.84 -27.65 5.66
CA ALA A 316 4.48 -28.39 6.74
C ALA A 316 5.21 -27.48 7.75
N ARG A 317 5.86 -26.40 7.29
CA ARG A 317 6.48 -25.37 8.15
C ARG A 317 5.43 -24.56 8.92
N ALA A 318 4.34 -24.17 8.25
CA ALA A 318 3.28 -23.35 8.86
C ALA A 318 2.53 -24.09 9.96
N ARG A 319 2.27 -25.40 9.80
CA ARG A 319 1.42 -26.18 10.72
C ARG A 319 1.77 -26.06 12.22
N PRO A 320 3.02 -26.25 12.68
CA PRO A 320 3.38 -26.05 14.10
C PRO A 320 3.33 -24.58 14.55
N LEU A 321 3.30 -23.63 13.62
CA LEU A 321 3.32 -22.19 13.87
C LEU A 321 1.91 -21.57 13.89
N LEU A 322 0.88 -22.31 13.48
CA LEU A 322 -0.52 -21.85 13.43
C LEU A 322 -1.02 -21.19 14.74
N PRO A 323 -0.70 -21.67 15.96
CA PRO A 323 -1.11 -20.98 17.19
C PRO A 323 -0.49 -19.60 17.39
N VAL A 324 0.67 -19.33 16.77
CA VAL A 324 1.34 -18.02 16.80
C VAL A 324 0.82 -17.13 15.67
N ILE A 325 0.67 -17.68 14.47
CA ILE A 325 0.18 -16.98 13.27
C ILE A 325 -1.29 -16.53 13.45
N LEU A 326 -2.11 -17.34 14.12
CA LEU A 326 -3.53 -17.10 14.34
C LEU A 326 -3.85 -16.69 15.79
N GLY A 327 -2.84 -16.25 16.57
CA GLY A 327 -3.02 -15.88 17.97
C GLY A 327 -3.93 -14.67 18.22
N GLU A 328 -4.18 -13.84 17.20
CA GLU A 328 -5.12 -12.72 17.21
C GLU A 328 -6.49 -13.07 16.59
N ALA A 329 -6.69 -14.31 16.10
CA ALA A 329 -7.95 -14.72 15.46
C ALA A 329 -9.02 -15.13 16.50
N PRO A 330 -10.29 -14.70 16.34
CA PRO A 330 -11.37 -15.10 17.23
C PRO A 330 -11.62 -16.61 17.14
N GLY A 331 -11.77 -17.27 18.29
CA GLY A 331 -12.06 -18.71 18.36
C GLY A 331 -13.50 -19.07 17.92
N PRO A 332 -13.82 -20.38 17.77
CA PRO A 332 -12.94 -21.54 17.95
C PRO A 332 -12.06 -21.80 16.71
N ILE A 333 -10.87 -22.35 16.91
CA ILE A 333 -9.92 -22.72 15.83
C ILE A 333 -9.75 -24.24 15.85
N ARG A 334 -9.86 -24.89 14.68
CA ARG A 334 -9.83 -26.35 14.49
C ARG A 334 -8.63 -26.77 13.64
N PRO A 335 -7.43 -26.98 14.22
CA PRO A 335 -6.22 -27.34 13.49
C PRO A 335 -6.23 -28.72 12.82
N GLU A 336 -7.24 -29.54 13.09
CA GLU A 336 -7.60 -30.77 12.40
C GLU A 336 -8.36 -30.53 11.09
N GLU A 337 -9.16 -29.46 11.00
CA GLU A 337 -9.93 -29.07 9.80
C GLU A 337 -9.09 -28.15 8.88
N LEU A 338 -7.89 -28.61 8.52
CA LEU A 338 -6.98 -27.89 7.62
C LEU A 338 -7.33 -28.17 6.16
N ARG A 339 -7.53 -27.12 5.34
CA ARG A 339 -7.73 -27.19 3.88
C ARG A 339 -6.78 -26.25 3.13
N LEU A 340 -6.36 -26.65 1.93
CA LEU A 340 -5.48 -25.88 1.05
C LEU A 340 -6.28 -25.31 -0.13
N VAL A 341 -6.07 -24.04 -0.45
CA VAL A 341 -6.73 -23.31 -1.55
C VAL A 341 -5.65 -22.81 -2.51
N VAL A 342 -5.75 -23.22 -3.77
CA VAL A 342 -4.70 -23.08 -4.77
C VAL A 342 -5.25 -22.40 -6.02
N ALA A 343 -4.82 -21.17 -6.27
CA ALA A 343 -5.21 -20.41 -7.45
C ALA A 343 -4.07 -20.28 -8.47
N ALA A 344 -4.36 -20.50 -9.75
CA ALA A 344 -3.40 -20.24 -10.83
C ALA A 344 -4.09 -19.84 -12.15
N GLU A 345 -3.38 -19.13 -13.02
CA GLU A 345 -3.74 -18.95 -14.44
C GLU A 345 -3.59 -20.29 -15.18
N GLU A 346 -2.42 -20.91 -15.02
CA GLU A 346 -2.06 -22.18 -15.65
C GLU A 346 -1.71 -23.22 -14.59
N PHE A 347 -2.36 -24.39 -14.63
CA PHE A 347 -1.98 -25.55 -13.83
C PHE A 347 -1.18 -26.51 -14.72
N GLY A 348 0.05 -26.84 -14.33
CA GLY A 348 0.82 -27.90 -14.98
C GLY A 348 0.12 -29.25 -14.81
N ALA A 349 0.05 -30.07 -15.86
CA ALA A 349 -0.81 -31.26 -15.90
C ALA A 349 -0.54 -32.28 -14.77
N GLY A 350 0.72 -32.43 -14.33
CA GLY A 350 1.07 -33.28 -13.19
C GLY A 350 0.62 -32.76 -11.81
N VAL A 351 0.28 -31.48 -11.68
CA VAL A 351 -0.12 -30.89 -10.40
C VAL A 351 -1.50 -31.40 -9.96
N GLU A 352 -2.45 -31.47 -10.89
CA GLU A 352 -3.83 -31.85 -10.56
C GLU A 352 -3.95 -33.35 -10.24
N ALA A 353 -3.11 -34.18 -10.86
CA ALA A 353 -2.96 -35.60 -10.53
C ALA A 353 -2.47 -35.84 -9.08
N LEU A 354 -1.83 -34.85 -8.44
CA LEU A 354 -1.33 -34.97 -7.07
C LEU A 354 -2.35 -34.59 -5.99
N PHE A 355 -3.33 -33.72 -6.29
CA PHE A 355 -4.29 -33.25 -5.29
C PHE A 355 -5.07 -34.38 -4.56
N PRO A 356 -5.48 -35.50 -5.20
CA PRO A 356 -6.10 -36.63 -4.49
C PRO A 356 -5.19 -37.31 -3.47
N HIS A 357 -3.87 -37.24 -3.66
CA HIS A 357 -2.86 -37.92 -2.84
C HIS A 357 -2.34 -37.07 -1.66
N LEU A 358 -2.81 -35.83 -1.51
CA LEU A 358 -2.46 -34.97 -0.37
C LEU A 358 -3.30 -35.29 0.86
N ARG A 359 -2.74 -35.04 2.05
CA ARG A 359 -3.31 -35.42 3.35
C ARG A 359 -4.59 -34.67 3.73
N PHE A 360 -4.80 -33.52 3.12
CA PHE A 360 -5.85 -32.54 3.42
C PHE A 360 -6.64 -32.21 2.14
N PRO A 361 -7.89 -31.71 2.25
CA PRO A 361 -8.65 -31.26 1.10
C PRO A 361 -7.93 -30.14 0.35
N VAL A 362 -8.07 -30.14 -0.97
CA VAL A 362 -7.55 -29.10 -1.87
C VAL A 362 -8.67 -28.54 -2.73
N GLU A 363 -8.79 -27.22 -2.75
CA GLU A 363 -9.68 -26.47 -3.63
C GLU A 363 -8.84 -25.75 -4.69
N SER A 364 -9.02 -26.12 -5.96
CA SER A 364 -8.30 -25.52 -7.09
C SER A 364 -9.18 -24.49 -7.81
N LEU A 365 -8.63 -23.30 -8.02
CA LEU A 365 -9.31 -22.15 -8.60
C LEU A 365 -8.55 -21.65 -9.84
N SER A 366 -9.23 -21.49 -10.96
CA SER A 366 -8.67 -20.85 -12.16
C SER A 366 -8.77 -19.32 -12.03
N VAL A 367 -7.70 -18.63 -12.40
CA VAL A 367 -7.62 -17.16 -12.36
C VAL A 367 -7.82 -16.59 -13.76
N ALA A 368 -8.76 -15.67 -13.91
CA ALA A 368 -9.02 -14.94 -15.14
C ALA A 368 -8.80 -13.42 -14.97
N ASP A 369 -8.67 -12.70 -16.09
CA ASP A 369 -8.52 -11.24 -16.14
C ASP A 369 -7.37 -10.68 -15.26
N ILE A 370 -6.20 -11.33 -15.25
CA ILE A 370 -5.04 -10.97 -14.40
C ILE A 370 -4.54 -9.53 -14.61
N ALA A 371 -4.74 -8.96 -15.79
CA ALA A 371 -4.41 -7.56 -16.10
C ALA A 371 -5.45 -6.54 -15.59
N ALA A 372 -6.59 -6.98 -15.04
CA ALA A 372 -7.58 -6.14 -14.39
C ALA A 372 -7.13 -5.73 -12.96
N LEU A 373 -7.83 -4.73 -12.41
CA LEU A 373 -7.66 -4.29 -11.03
C LEU A 373 -8.18 -5.35 -10.04
N SER A 374 -9.28 -6.01 -10.40
CA SER A 374 -9.88 -7.13 -9.68
C SER A 374 -9.84 -8.36 -10.60
N PRO A 375 -8.83 -9.25 -10.49
CA PRO A 375 -8.83 -10.52 -11.21
C PRO A 375 -10.00 -11.39 -10.74
N ARG A 376 -10.53 -12.23 -11.64
CA ARG A 376 -11.62 -13.16 -11.35
C ARG A 376 -11.07 -14.51 -10.91
N VAL A 377 -11.80 -15.19 -10.03
CA VAL A 377 -11.49 -16.56 -9.59
C VAL A 377 -12.70 -17.44 -9.84
N GLU A 378 -12.48 -18.59 -10.46
CA GLU A 378 -13.52 -19.54 -10.85
C GLU A 378 -13.18 -20.92 -10.28
N ALA A 379 -14.18 -21.66 -9.80
CA ALA A 379 -13.97 -22.95 -9.15
C ALA A 379 -13.64 -24.03 -10.18
N LYS A 380 -12.38 -24.50 -10.20
CA LYS A 380 -11.90 -25.51 -11.15
C LYS A 380 -12.11 -26.94 -10.63
N GLY A 381 -11.95 -27.17 -9.33
CA GLY A 381 -12.18 -28.48 -8.72
C GLY A 381 -11.97 -28.53 -7.20
N LYS A 382 -12.42 -29.63 -6.58
CA LYS A 382 -12.17 -29.92 -5.17
C LYS A 382 -11.75 -31.38 -4.98
N ALA A 383 -10.54 -31.61 -4.50
CA ALA A 383 -10.06 -32.91 -4.06
C ALA A 383 -10.29 -33.07 -2.55
N ARG A 384 -10.78 -34.22 -2.09
CA ARG A 384 -10.98 -34.50 -0.66
C ARG A 384 -9.68 -34.76 0.11
N GLY A 385 -8.58 -35.02 -0.61
CA GLY A 385 -7.37 -35.59 -0.06
C GLY A 385 -7.53 -37.07 0.32
N THR A 386 -6.40 -37.72 0.58
CA THR A 386 -6.31 -39.06 1.16
C THR A 386 -5.85 -38.91 2.61
N PRO A 387 -6.66 -39.24 3.62
CA PRO A 387 -6.20 -39.13 5.01
C PRO A 387 -4.97 -40.00 5.24
N ALA A 388 -4.06 -39.55 6.11
CA ALA A 388 -2.97 -40.39 6.57
C ALA A 388 -3.54 -41.67 7.20
N PRO A 389 -2.88 -42.84 7.05
CA PRO A 389 -3.35 -44.05 7.68
C PRO A 389 -3.43 -43.80 9.18
N ALA A 390 -4.53 -44.22 9.82
CA ALA A 390 -4.69 -44.07 11.25
C ALA A 390 -3.54 -44.82 11.94
N THR A 391 -2.57 -44.08 12.48
CA THR A 391 -1.46 -44.65 13.24
C THR A 391 -2.08 -45.26 14.48
N SER A 392 -2.30 -46.57 14.42
CA SER A 392 -2.76 -47.33 15.58
C SER A 392 -1.75 -47.13 16.69
N SER A 393 -2.12 -46.28 17.64
CA SER A 393 -1.56 -46.28 18.97
C SER A 393 -1.94 -47.63 19.58
N ASP A 394 -1.13 -48.63 19.26
CA ASP A 394 -1.16 -49.98 19.79
C ASP A 394 -0.77 -49.85 21.27
N ASP A 395 -1.75 -49.39 22.05
CA ASP A 395 -1.70 -49.18 23.50
C ASP A 395 -1.63 -50.55 24.17
N ARG A 396 -0.45 -51.16 24.03
CA ARG A 396 -0.11 -52.46 24.60
C ARG A 396 -0.05 -52.31 26.10
N GLY A 397 -1.22 -52.43 26.71
CA GLY A 397 -1.42 -52.45 28.15
C GLY A 397 -0.50 -53.47 28.81
N GLY A 398 0.67 -53.01 29.24
CA GLY A 398 1.76 -53.80 29.83
C GLY A 398 1.46 -54.30 31.24
N ARG A 399 0.20 -54.69 31.50
CA ARG A 399 -0.26 -55.25 32.77
C ARG A 399 0.28 -56.67 32.97
N GLY A 400 1.52 -56.73 33.44
CA GLY A 400 1.88 -57.66 34.49
C GLY A 400 3.05 -58.60 34.21
N ARG A 401 3.96 -58.64 35.18
CA ARG A 401 4.08 -59.83 36.03
C ARG A 401 4.65 -59.48 37.39
N SER A 402 3.94 -59.85 38.44
CA SER A 402 4.47 -59.77 39.80
C SER A 402 5.53 -60.86 40.01
N ARG A 403 6.67 -60.49 40.63
CA ARG A 403 7.61 -61.44 41.22
C ARG A 403 7.89 -61.02 42.66
N ARG A 404 7.33 -61.78 43.61
CA ARG A 404 7.66 -61.67 45.04
C ARG A 404 9.14 -62.06 45.22
N GLY A 405 10.01 -61.08 45.49
CA GLY A 405 11.45 -61.26 45.72
C GLY A 405 11.84 -60.82 47.13
N ARG A 406 12.11 -61.77 48.02
CA ARG A 406 12.20 -61.58 49.48
C ARG A 406 13.62 -61.18 49.92
N GLY A 407 13.85 -59.95 50.37
CA GLY A 407 15.11 -59.55 51.03
C GLY A 407 15.33 -58.04 51.17
N ARG A 408 15.76 -57.39 52.28
CA ARG A 408 15.77 -57.56 53.76
C ARG A 408 16.88 -56.61 54.28
N ARG A 409 16.56 -55.71 55.23
CA ARG A 409 17.42 -54.78 56.05
C ARG A 409 17.72 -53.35 55.54
N ARG A 410 17.38 -52.36 56.41
CA ARG A 410 18.16 -51.16 56.86
C ARG A 410 18.48 -50.06 55.82
N THR A 411 18.48 -48.74 56.08
CA THR A 411 18.26 -47.85 57.26
C THR A 411 18.14 -46.38 56.76
N ALA A 412 17.63 -45.35 57.47
CA ALA A 412 16.96 -45.26 58.78
C ALA A 412 15.94 -44.08 58.84
N GLU A 413 16.37 -42.89 59.30
CA GLU A 413 15.60 -41.64 59.52
C GLU A 413 15.21 -40.92 58.19
N SER A 414 14.20 -40.03 58.10
CA SER A 414 13.75 -38.99 59.06
C SER A 414 12.23 -38.84 59.23
N GLU A 415 11.87 -38.21 60.36
CA GLU A 415 10.54 -37.79 60.85
C GLU A 415 9.94 -36.64 60.00
N VAL A 416 8.62 -36.47 59.75
CA VAL A 416 7.36 -36.53 60.57
C VAL A 416 7.10 -35.20 61.32
N PRO A 417 5.83 -34.72 61.52
CA PRO A 417 4.50 -35.17 61.04
C PRO A 417 4.11 -34.45 59.71
N ALA A 418 2.90 -34.06 59.28
CA ALA A 418 1.49 -33.98 59.76
C ALA A 418 0.58 -33.79 58.49
N GLU A 419 -0.76 -33.68 58.44
CA GLU A 419 -1.98 -34.26 59.06
C GLU A 419 -3.12 -33.99 58.01
N ILE A 420 -4.23 -34.72 57.77
CA ILE A 420 -5.19 -35.56 58.54
C ILE A 420 -6.23 -34.70 59.30
N PRO A 421 -7.56 -35.02 59.27
CA PRO A 421 -8.32 -36.08 58.57
C PRO A 421 -8.96 -35.59 57.24
N GLY A 422 -9.73 -36.35 56.43
CA GLY A 422 -10.61 -37.51 56.68
C GLY A 422 -12.07 -37.05 56.89
N THR A 423 -13.15 -37.73 56.47
CA THR A 423 -13.39 -39.07 55.87
C THR A 423 -14.68 -39.03 55.05
N GLY A 424 -14.81 -39.74 53.91
CA GLY A 424 -15.62 -40.98 53.82
C GLY A 424 -17.11 -40.72 53.46
N ASP A 425 -17.88 -41.64 52.89
CA ASP A 425 -17.60 -42.96 52.29
C ASP A 425 -18.77 -43.36 51.34
N ALA A 426 -18.55 -44.39 50.51
CA ALA A 426 -19.52 -45.28 49.84
C ALA A 426 -20.81 -44.72 49.18
N GLY A 427 -20.94 -44.92 47.86
CA GLY A 427 -22.21 -44.82 47.12
C GLY A 427 -22.11 -45.32 45.67
N ALA A 428 -22.53 -46.56 45.41
CA ALA A 428 -22.49 -47.19 44.07
C ALA A 428 -23.89 -47.65 43.61
N GLY A 429 -24.12 -47.66 42.29
CA GLY A 429 -25.42 -47.87 41.64
C GLY A 429 -25.64 -46.79 40.56
N ASP A 430 -25.28 -46.94 39.28
CA ASP A 430 -25.51 -48.00 38.29
C ASP A 430 -26.91 -47.93 37.61
N ALA A 431 -26.96 -48.31 36.33
CA ALA A 431 -28.14 -48.45 35.44
C ALA A 431 -28.94 -47.20 34.94
N GLU A 432 -28.85 -46.98 33.61
CA GLU A 432 -29.94 -46.71 32.63
C GLU A 432 -30.86 -45.46 32.70
N ARG A 433 -31.64 -45.10 31.65
CA ARG A 433 -31.42 -45.05 30.17
C ARG A 433 -32.65 -44.45 29.43
N ALA A 434 -32.54 -43.18 29.02
CA ALA A 434 -33.30 -42.56 27.92
C ALA A 434 -34.85 -42.40 28.04
N GLN A 435 -35.41 -41.73 27.01
CA GLN A 435 -36.82 -41.39 26.75
C GLN A 435 -37.40 -40.28 27.67
N SER A 436 -37.82 -39.10 27.20
CA SER A 436 -38.33 -38.59 25.90
C SER A 436 -39.82 -38.84 25.59
N SER A 437 -40.68 -38.07 26.26
CA SER A 437 -41.91 -37.47 25.73
C SER A 437 -42.27 -36.28 26.64
N ARG A 438 -42.59 -35.05 26.19
CA ARG A 438 -43.37 -34.55 25.05
C ARG A 438 -44.87 -34.81 25.20
N ALA A 439 -45.60 -33.82 25.74
CA ALA A 439 -46.69 -33.11 25.03
C ALA A 439 -47.61 -32.29 25.96
N LEU A 440 -47.82 -31.01 25.61
CA LEU A 440 -49.06 -30.22 25.80
C LEU A 440 -49.57 -29.92 27.24
N ALA A 441 -50.37 -28.89 27.50
CA ALA A 441 -50.59 -27.58 26.87
C ALA A 441 -51.57 -26.74 27.76
N VAL A 442 -51.88 -25.52 27.30
CA VAL A 442 -53.01 -24.67 27.70
C VAL A 442 -52.88 -23.92 29.04
N SER A 443 -52.82 -22.60 28.86
CA SER A 443 -53.03 -21.48 29.77
C SER A 443 -54.04 -21.62 30.90
N GLU A 444 -53.83 -20.83 31.97
CA GLU A 444 -54.82 -19.83 32.38
C GLU A 444 -54.17 -18.63 33.12
N THR A 445 -54.70 -17.44 32.86
CA THR A 445 -54.50 -16.17 33.60
C THR A 445 -55.90 -15.65 33.99
N PRO A 446 -56.08 -14.61 34.84
CA PRO A 446 -55.11 -13.72 35.48
C PRO A 446 -55.29 -13.59 37.02
N SER A 447 -54.50 -12.69 37.64
CA SER A 447 -54.93 -11.94 38.84
C SER A 447 -54.17 -10.62 38.91
N ASP A 448 -54.88 -9.53 39.15
CA ASP A 448 -54.30 -8.20 39.38
C ASP A 448 -53.69 -8.08 40.79
N GLY A 449 -52.85 -7.05 41.01
CA GLY A 449 -52.29 -6.70 42.32
C GLY A 449 -51.27 -5.56 42.23
N ASP A 450 -51.64 -4.36 42.68
CA ASP A 450 -50.80 -3.17 42.67
C ASP A 450 -49.57 -3.27 43.60
N GLY A 451 -48.47 -2.61 43.25
CA GLY A 451 -47.28 -2.46 44.09
C GLY A 451 -46.34 -1.36 43.60
N GLU A 452 -45.97 -0.42 44.48
CA GLU A 452 -45.18 0.77 44.14
C GLU A 452 -43.65 0.57 44.26
N ALA A 453 -42.93 1.39 43.47
CA ALA A 453 -41.65 2.03 43.77
C ALA A 453 -40.29 1.32 43.51
N ALA A 454 -39.37 2.16 43.00
CA ALA A 454 -37.91 2.03 42.88
C ALA A 454 -37.34 1.06 41.80
N PRO A 455 -36.35 1.49 41.00
CA PRO A 455 -35.70 0.65 40.00
C PRO A 455 -34.43 -0.04 40.52
N GLU A 456 -34.32 -1.35 40.32
CA GLU A 456 -33.03 -2.05 40.33
C GLU A 456 -32.41 -2.08 38.92
N ALA A 457 -31.08 -2.15 38.85
CA ALA A 457 -30.36 -2.17 37.58
C ALA A 457 -30.45 -3.55 36.91
N VAL A 458 -30.93 -3.60 35.66
CA VAL A 458 -31.00 -4.82 34.86
C VAL A 458 -29.84 -4.84 33.86
N GLU A 459 -28.92 -5.80 34.04
CA GLU A 459 -27.99 -6.20 32.97
C GLU A 459 -28.77 -6.96 31.89
N SER A 460 -29.19 -6.27 30.83
CA SER A 460 -29.88 -6.89 29.70
C SER A 460 -28.88 -7.41 28.66
N SER A 461 -28.42 -8.66 28.82
CA SER A 461 -27.76 -9.40 27.74
C SER A 461 -28.76 -9.67 26.61
N ILE A 462 -28.61 -8.99 25.47
CA ILE A 462 -29.44 -9.25 24.28
C ILE A 462 -28.77 -10.34 23.43
N GLU A 463 -29.46 -11.47 23.28
CA GLU A 463 -29.08 -12.50 22.31
C GLU A 463 -29.48 -12.07 20.90
N GLU A 464 -28.50 -11.80 20.04
CA GLU A 464 -28.77 -11.47 18.62
C GLU A 464 -29.17 -12.72 17.83
N LEU A 465 -30.48 -12.98 17.76
CA LEU A 465 -31.06 -13.96 16.84
C LEU A 465 -31.00 -13.45 15.40
N SER A 466 -29.93 -13.82 14.69
CA SER A 466 -29.73 -13.54 13.27
C SER A 466 -30.81 -14.20 12.40
N LEU A 467 -31.78 -13.39 11.96
CA LEU A 467 -32.86 -13.77 11.04
C LEU A 467 -32.47 -13.38 9.60
N PHE A 468 -31.64 -14.22 8.97
CA PHE A 468 -31.31 -14.12 7.54
C PHE A 468 -31.58 -15.43 6.82
N ASP A 469 -32.82 -15.57 6.33
CA ASP A 469 -33.21 -16.41 5.21
C ASP A 469 -34.46 -15.75 4.58
N LEU A 470 -34.33 -15.22 3.35
CA LEU A 470 -35.35 -15.17 2.27
C LEU A 470 -34.91 -14.23 1.13
N ASP A 471 -34.83 -14.81 -0.07
CA ASP A 471 -35.11 -14.25 -1.40
C ASP A 471 -34.29 -13.06 -1.96
N ASP A 472 -33.19 -13.41 -2.66
CA ASP A 472 -32.68 -12.70 -3.84
C ASP A 472 -33.34 -13.27 -5.11
N GLU A 473 -34.12 -12.49 -5.88
CA GLU A 473 -34.43 -12.85 -7.29
C GLU A 473 -34.55 -11.63 -8.24
N THR A 474 -33.59 -11.57 -9.18
CA THR A 474 -33.68 -10.99 -10.54
C THR A 474 -33.73 -9.46 -10.76
N GLY A 475 -32.92 -9.00 -11.73
CA GLY A 475 -32.87 -7.62 -12.24
C GLY A 475 -31.69 -7.42 -13.18
N ASP A 476 -31.87 -7.66 -14.48
CA ASP A 476 -30.82 -7.63 -15.52
C ASP A 476 -30.81 -6.31 -16.34
N ASP A 477 -29.83 -6.19 -17.24
CA ASP A 477 -29.63 -5.17 -18.30
C ASP A 477 -29.13 -3.76 -17.89
N GLY A 478 -28.09 -3.27 -18.61
CA GLY A 478 -27.49 -1.94 -18.31
C GLY A 478 -26.18 -1.56 -19.04
N GLY A 479 -25.97 -1.95 -20.30
CA GLY A 479 -24.64 -1.84 -20.96
C GLY A 479 -24.12 -0.43 -21.31
N GLY A 480 -23.08 0.06 -20.62
CA GLY A 480 -22.49 1.41 -20.83
C GLY A 480 -21.03 1.47 -21.36
N ARG A 481 -20.81 1.47 -22.68
CA ARG A 481 -19.44 1.56 -23.29
C ARG A 481 -18.82 2.97 -23.28
N ARG A 482 -17.97 3.32 -22.30
CA ARG A 482 -17.16 4.58 -22.32
C ARG A 482 -15.70 4.38 -22.78
N ARG A 483 -15.26 5.16 -23.78
CA ARG A 483 -13.93 5.09 -24.43
C ARG A 483 -12.80 5.72 -23.57
N ARG A 484 -11.85 4.93 -23.07
CA ARG A 484 -10.64 5.44 -22.39
C ARG A 484 -9.67 6.13 -23.39
N ARG A 485 -9.41 7.44 -23.24
CA ARG A 485 -8.36 8.18 -23.99
C ARG A 485 -6.96 7.87 -23.41
N ARG A 486 -5.95 7.74 -24.27
CA ARG A 486 -4.54 7.52 -23.87
C ARG A 486 -3.82 8.83 -23.50
N GLY A 487 -2.95 8.78 -22.49
CA GLY A 487 -2.11 9.90 -22.08
C GLY A 487 -0.98 10.26 -23.06
N ARG A 488 -0.43 11.47 -22.92
CA ARG A 488 0.69 11.99 -23.73
C ARG A 488 2.06 11.78 -23.07
N ARG A 489 3.09 11.56 -23.89
CA ARG A 489 4.51 11.58 -23.50
C ARG A 489 4.92 12.98 -23.03
N ARG A 490 5.81 13.07 -22.04
CA ARG A 490 6.66 14.27 -21.86
C ARG A 490 7.86 14.18 -22.80
N GLY A 491 8.11 15.26 -23.54
CA GLY A 491 9.38 15.47 -24.24
C GLY A 491 10.43 16.00 -23.26
N ASN A 492 11.70 15.69 -23.50
CA ASN A 492 12.82 16.16 -22.68
C ASN A 492 13.54 17.30 -23.42
N GLY A 493 13.54 18.50 -22.87
CA GLY A 493 14.07 19.71 -23.54
C GLY A 493 15.20 20.35 -22.75
N ASN A 494 16.44 20.12 -23.16
CA ASN A 494 17.60 20.88 -22.68
C ASN A 494 17.69 22.21 -23.44
N GLY A 495 17.66 23.33 -22.71
CA GLY A 495 17.95 24.66 -23.24
C GLY A 495 19.01 25.36 -22.41
N ARG A 496 20.28 25.37 -22.87
CA ARG A 496 21.31 26.27 -22.37
C ARG A 496 21.35 27.50 -23.27
N GLY A 497 20.84 28.62 -22.78
CA GLY A 497 21.08 29.95 -23.35
C GLY A 497 22.22 30.66 -22.62
N ARG A 498 23.04 31.42 -23.35
CA ARG A 498 24.17 32.21 -22.85
C ARG A 498 24.03 33.64 -23.39
N SER A 499 24.20 34.65 -22.55
CA SER A 499 24.05 36.06 -22.94
C SER A 499 24.91 36.98 -22.06
N GLU A 500 26.21 36.97 -22.35
CA GLU A 500 27.07 38.16 -22.42
C GLU A 500 26.78 38.79 -23.81
N ASP A 501 26.81 40.09 -24.11
CA ASP A 501 27.03 41.33 -23.35
C ASP A 501 26.19 42.47 -24.00
N GLY A 502 26.09 43.64 -23.34
CA GLY A 502 25.48 44.83 -23.94
C GLY A 502 25.64 46.08 -23.06
N ALA A 503 26.40 47.07 -23.54
CA ALA A 503 26.76 48.27 -22.78
C ALA A 503 25.92 49.50 -23.13
N SER A 504 25.84 50.45 -22.19
CA SER A 504 25.48 51.85 -22.42
C SER A 504 26.22 52.73 -21.40
N GLU A 505 26.66 53.91 -21.83
CA GLU A 505 27.54 54.81 -21.07
C GLU A 505 26.77 55.94 -20.35
N GLU A 506 27.52 56.93 -19.85
CA GLU A 506 27.13 58.28 -19.40
C GLU A 506 26.88 58.52 -17.88
N GLU A 507 27.87 59.22 -17.30
CA GLU A 507 27.83 60.45 -16.48
C GLU A 507 26.50 60.90 -15.80
N GLY A 508 26.49 61.40 -14.56
CA GLY A 508 27.60 61.69 -13.63
C GLY A 508 27.17 62.55 -12.41
N SER A 509 28.13 63.13 -11.69
CA SER A 509 27.97 64.14 -10.61
C SER A 509 27.19 63.71 -9.34
N SER A 510 27.89 63.32 -8.25
CA SER A 510 28.26 64.17 -7.09
C SER A 510 27.20 64.24 -5.96
N GLY A 511 27.53 64.09 -4.67
CA GLY A 511 28.86 63.85 -4.09
C GLY A 511 28.85 63.66 -2.57
N GLU A 512 30.03 63.81 -1.96
CA GLU A 512 30.33 63.90 -0.52
C GLU A 512 29.95 62.72 0.41
N GLY A 513 30.98 61.97 0.85
CA GLY A 513 30.96 61.22 2.12
C GLY A 513 31.39 62.11 3.31
N PRO A 514 31.85 61.55 4.46
CA PRO A 514 33.09 60.77 4.43
C PRO A 514 33.28 59.60 5.46
N GLN A 515 33.96 58.56 4.96
CA GLN A 515 35.09 57.83 5.60
C GLN A 515 34.93 56.73 6.68
N ALA A 516 35.86 55.77 6.54
CA ALA A 516 36.48 54.87 7.52
C ALA A 516 35.72 53.60 7.98
N ARG A 517 36.34 52.41 8.09
CA ARG A 517 37.67 51.89 7.64
C ARG A 517 37.56 50.34 7.57
N SER A 518 37.66 49.69 6.40
CA SER A 518 38.88 49.16 5.74
C SER A 518 39.56 47.91 6.39
N GLY A 519 39.65 46.79 5.65
CA GLY A 519 40.39 45.55 6.01
C GLY A 519 39.56 44.28 5.73
N ARG A 520 39.46 43.72 4.51
CA ARG A 520 40.47 43.18 3.56
C ARG A 520 41.27 41.98 4.09
N GLY A 521 41.09 40.82 3.45
CA GLY A 521 41.72 39.52 3.76
C GLY A 521 40.71 38.38 3.50
N SER A 522 40.55 37.79 2.31
CA SER A 522 41.53 37.21 1.38
C SER A 522 42.34 36.06 2.01
N GLY A 523 41.91 34.81 1.74
CA GLY A 523 42.57 33.60 2.25
C GLY A 523 41.97 32.30 1.71
N ARG A 524 42.44 31.84 0.54
CA ARG A 524 42.25 30.44 0.10
C ARG A 524 43.28 29.56 0.80
N SER A 525 42.86 28.43 1.38
CA SER A 525 43.73 27.25 1.46
C SER A 525 42.91 25.95 1.45
N ARG A 526 43.51 24.88 0.92
CA ARG A 526 43.03 23.49 1.06
C ARG A 526 43.78 22.88 2.25
N GLY A 527 43.11 22.07 3.07
CA GLY A 527 43.74 21.30 4.16
C GLY A 527 43.14 19.90 4.25
N ARG A 528 44.00 18.88 4.42
CA ARG A 528 43.62 17.45 4.41
C ARG A 528 44.40 16.68 5.48
N GLY A 529 43.70 16.17 6.49
CA GLY A 529 44.19 15.32 7.58
C GLY A 529 43.02 15.15 8.57
N LYS A 530 42.61 13.96 9.06
CA LYS A 530 43.23 12.64 9.28
C LYS A 530 44.21 12.61 10.46
N GLY A 531 43.84 11.84 11.49
CA GLY A 531 44.51 11.77 12.79
C GLY A 531 44.10 12.93 13.71
N GLY A 532 43.91 12.73 15.01
CA GLY A 532 43.89 11.47 15.78
C GLY A 532 43.61 11.79 17.24
N ALA A 533 42.92 10.90 17.97
CA ALA A 533 42.72 11.08 19.40
C ALA A 533 43.99 10.73 20.17
N ASN A 534 44.24 11.42 21.28
CA ASN A 534 44.65 10.72 22.50
C ASN A 534 44.30 11.52 23.75
N THR A 535 44.06 10.79 24.83
CA THR A 535 43.80 11.30 26.18
C THR A 535 45.09 11.70 26.88
N ALA A 536 44.97 12.54 27.91
CA ALA A 536 45.99 12.69 28.94
C ALA A 536 45.36 12.33 30.29
N ALA A 537 45.96 11.36 30.97
CA ALA A 537 45.64 10.91 32.32
C ALA A 537 46.95 10.56 33.04
N ASP A 538 46.88 10.34 34.34
CA ASP A 538 47.96 10.73 35.26
C ASP A 538 49.16 9.79 35.46
N GLU A 539 50.24 10.44 35.90
CA GLU A 539 51.36 9.98 36.75
C GLU A 539 52.19 8.69 36.48
N LYS A 540 53.51 8.93 36.30
CA LYS A 540 54.66 8.32 37.02
C LYS A 540 54.74 6.77 37.16
N GLY A 541 55.69 6.14 36.47
CA GLY A 541 55.98 4.69 36.64
C GLY A 541 57.34 4.20 36.14
N SER A 542 58.44 4.68 36.72
CA SER A 542 59.83 4.26 36.44
C SER A 542 60.10 2.74 36.47
N ALA A 543 60.66 2.13 35.40
CA ALA A 543 61.99 1.47 35.38
C ALA A 543 62.23 0.41 34.25
N ASP A 544 63.23 0.69 33.41
CA ASP A 544 64.32 -0.20 32.90
C ASP A 544 64.09 -1.43 31.96
N ARG A 545 65.04 -1.60 31.02
CA ARG A 545 65.40 -2.78 30.17
C ARG A 545 64.47 -3.34 29.06
N SER A 546 64.69 -2.77 27.87
CA SER A 546 65.25 -3.44 26.66
C SER A 546 64.43 -4.43 25.80
N PRO A 547 64.78 -4.61 24.49
CA PRO A 547 63.92 -5.20 23.45
C PRO A 547 64.46 -6.48 22.79
N ASP A 548 63.66 -7.07 21.89
CA ASP A 548 63.96 -7.82 20.65
C ASP A 548 62.63 -8.47 20.15
N GLU A 549 62.34 -8.78 18.87
CA GLU A 549 63.03 -8.58 17.58
C GLU A 549 62.01 -8.60 16.40
N ALA A 550 62.48 -8.28 15.18
CA ALA A 550 62.00 -8.70 13.85
C ALA A 550 60.55 -8.42 13.32
N ALA A 551 60.48 -7.72 12.19
CA ALA A 551 59.51 -7.94 11.10
C ALA A 551 60.10 -8.95 10.07
N PRO A 552 59.38 -9.41 9.03
CA PRO A 552 59.11 -8.62 7.79
C PRO A 552 57.58 -8.47 7.53
N ASP A 553 57.07 -7.55 6.71
CA ASP A 553 57.43 -7.01 5.38
C ASP A 553 56.93 -7.87 4.19
N ASP A 554 56.25 -7.20 3.26
CA ASP A 554 55.82 -7.62 1.91
C ASP A 554 55.02 -6.43 1.31
N GLY A 555 55.42 -5.96 0.13
CA GLY A 555 54.76 -4.86 -0.58
C GLY A 555 54.74 -5.11 -2.09
N ASP A 556 53.99 -4.29 -2.84
CA ASP A 556 53.96 -4.30 -4.31
C ASP A 556 53.69 -2.87 -4.83
N GLU A 557 54.19 -2.57 -6.03
CA GLU A 557 54.33 -1.20 -6.56
C GLU A 557 53.44 -0.92 -7.80
N ASP A 558 52.97 0.32 -7.95
CA ASP A 558 52.34 0.84 -9.19
C ASP A 558 53.41 1.50 -10.09
N PRO A 559 53.45 1.22 -11.42
CA PRO A 559 54.34 1.90 -12.36
C PRO A 559 53.68 3.04 -13.14
N ASP A 560 54.29 4.23 -13.11
CA ASP A 560 53.99 5.35 -14.02
C ASP A 560 54.53 5.11 -15.44
N VAL A 561 53.86 5.67 -16.45
CA VAL A 561 54.39 5.85 -17.82
C VAL A 561 53.90 7.18 -18.42
N ASP A 562 54.81 8.13 -18.60
CA ASP A 562 54.63 9.31 -19.46
C ASP A 562 54.83 8.97 -20.94
N ASP A 563 54.19 9.71 -21.85
CA ASP A 563 54.73 9.98 -23.18
C ASP A 563 54.01 11.18 -23.86
N GLU A 564 54.70 12.31 -24.00
CA GLU A 564 54.28 13.44 -24.84
C GLU A 564 55.09 13.44 -26.15
N GLN A 565 54.44 13.33 -27.31
CA GLN A 565 55.05 13.74 -28.60
C GLN A 565 54.09 14.53 -29.48
N LEU A 566 54.66 15.55 -30.13
CA LEU A 566 53.96 16.54 -30.95
C LEU A 566 53.80 16.07 -32.40
N LEU A 567 52.68 16.44 -33.02
CA LEU A 567 52.64 16.77 -34.45
C LEU A 567 51.73 17.98 -34.66
N ALA A 568 52.25 19.00 -35.34
CA ALA A 568 51.49 20.16 -35.80
C ALA A 568 50.85 19.89 -37.17
N LEU A 569 49.84 20.69 -37.55
CA LEU A 569 49.24 20.67 -38.88
C LEU A 569 49.09 22.09 -39.43
N ASP A 570 49.20 22.21 -40.75
CA ASP A 570 49.26 23.47 -41.51
C ASP A 570 47.94 24.26 -41.51
N PRO A 571 47.99 25.61 -41.60
CA PRO A 571 46.81 26.45 -41.76
C PRO A 571 46.39 26.68 -43.24
N ASP A 572 47.21 26.30 -44.23
CA ASP A 572 46.92 26.51 -45.66
C ASP A 572 46.32 25.26 -46.34
N ALA A 573 44.99 25.14 -46.29
CA ALA A 573 44.21 24.17 -47.09
C ALA A 573 43.05 24.88 -47.80
N PRO A 574 42.92 24.77 -49.14
CA PRO A 574 41.97 25.59 -49.91
C PRO A 574 40.52 25.12 -49.80
N GLU A 575 39.60 26.07 -49.90
CA GLU A 575 38.15 25.81 -50.03
C GLU A 575 37.84 25.23 -51.43
N PRO A 576 37.05 24.14 -51.54
CA PRO A 576 36.53 23.65 -52.81
C PRO A 576 35.17 24.30 -53.13
N GLU A 577 35.13 25.08 -54.21
CA GLU A 577 33.87 25.54 -54.81
C GLU A 577 33.19 24.45 -55.67
N ASP A 578 31.96 24.78 -56.06
CA ASP A 578 31.21 24.27 -57.21
C ASP A 578 30.55 22.88 -57.20
N SER A 579 29.56 22.79 -58.08
CA SER A 579 28.48 21.81 -58.08
C SER A 579 28.64 20.75 -59.17
N VAL A 580 28.17 19.52 -58.88
CA VAL A 580 27.98 18.47 -59.90
C VAL A 580 26.55 17.95 -59.80
N ASP A 581 25.76 18.22 -60.84
CA ASP A 581 24.35 17.80 -60.95
C ASP A 581 24.27 16.34 -61.44
N VAL A 582 24.32 15.39 -60.49
CA VAL A 582 24.35 13.95 -60.80
C VAL A 582 22.94 13.41 -61.06
N ARG A 583 22.58 13.31 -62.34
CA ARG A 583 21.46 12.46 -62.77
C ARG A 583 21.84 10.99 -62.61
N TYR A 584 21.02 10.25 -61.88
CA TYR A 584 21.04 8.79 -61.90
C TYR A 584 20.11 8.29 -63.01
N GLU A 585 20.60 7.37 -63.83
CA GLU A 585 19.79 6.64 -64.81
C GLU A 585 19.17 5.40 -64.14
N ASP A 586 17.95 5.04 -64.54
CA ASP A 586 17.26 3.86 -64.01
C ASP A 586 18.08 2.59 -64.27
N SER A 587 18.37 1.86 -63.20
CA SER A 587 18.98 0.54 -63.25
C SER A 587 18.03 -0.45 -62.59
N GLU A 588 17.38 -1.27 -63.42
CA GLU A 588 16.52 -2.37 -62.96
C GLU A 588 17.38 -3.39 -62.19
N LEU A 589 17.25 -3.38 -60.86
CA LEU A 589 17.83 -4.37 -59.96
C LEU A 589 16.70 -5.27 -59.46
N ASP A 590 16.86 -6.58 -59.61
CA ASP A 590 15.91 -7.58 -59.11
C ASP A 590 15.72 -7.42 -57.58
N GLU A 591 14.51 -7.09 -57.15
CA GLU A 591 14.20 -6.90 -55.72
C GLU A 591 14.25 -8.24 -54.96
N GLU A 592 15.26 -8.42 -54.10
CA GLU A 592 15.29 -9.53 -53.14
C GLU A 592 14.04 -9.47 -52.23
N PRO A 593 13.43 -10.63 -51.88
CA PRO A 593 12.19 -10.65 -51.12
C PRO A 593 12.37 -10.12 -49.69
N LEU A 594 11.91 -8.88 -49.47
CA LEU A 594 11.96 -8.14 -48.19
C LEU A 594 11.59 -9.00 -46.99
N THR A 595 12.41 -8.95 -45.93
CA THR A 595 12.17 -9.75 -44.72
C THR A 595 10.88 -9.32 -44.01
N GLU A 596 10.26 -10.22 -43.22
CA GLU A 596 9.09 -9.89 -42.39
C GLU A 596 9.32 -8.64 -41.52
N SER A 597 10.57 -8.42 -41.08
CA SER A 597 10.96 -7.26 -40.26
C SER A 597 10.83 -5.93 -41.01
N GLU A 598 11.09 -5.95 -42.33
CA GLU A 598 11.02 -4.79 -43.22
C GLU A 598 9.61 -4.58 -43.73
N GLN A 599 8.88 -5.66 -44.02
CA GLN A 599 7.44 -5.60 -44.29
C GLN A 599 6.69 -4.96 -43.11
N LEU A 600 6.97 -5.38 -41.87
CA LEU A 600 6.42 -4.75 -40.65
C LEU A 600 6.87 -3.29 -40.45
N ARG A 601 8.03 -2.89 -40.98
CA ARG A 601 8.51 -1.50 -40.93
C ARG A 601 7.76 -0.63 -41.95
N LEU A 602 7.67 -1.08 -43.19
CA LEU A 602 6.94 -0.42 -44.29
C LEU A 602 5.44 -0.32 -43.98
N GLU A 603 4.85 -1.34 -43.36
CA GLU A 603 3.44 -1.31 -42.96
C GLU A 603 3.19 -0.28 -41.85
N ARG A 604 4.12 -0.15 -40.88
CA ARG A 604 4.08 0.92 -39.86
C ARG A 604 4.26 2.32 -40.47
N GLU A 605 5.07 2.46 -41.51
CA GLU A 605 5.26 3.71 -42.26
C GLU A 605 3.99 4.08 -43.06
N ARG A 606 3.39 3.14 -43.81
CA ARG A 606 2.08 3.34 -44.47
C ARG A 606 1.00 3.72 -43.45
N ARG A 607 0.91 3.01 -42.32
CA ARG A 607 0.01 3.34 -41.19
C ARG A 607 0.36 4.65 -40.47
N ARG A 608 1.50 5.29 -40.74
CA ARG A 608 1.88 6.64 -40.28
C ARG A 608 1.48 7.68 -41.30
N LEU A 609 1.85 7.50 -42.57
CA LEU A 609 1.52 8.41 -43.68
C LEU A 609 0.01 8.54 -43.87
N ALA A 610 -0.75 7.43 -43.83
CA ALA A 610 -2.21 7.47 -43.89
C ALA A 610 -2.84 8.29 -42.76
N ARG A 611 -2.22 8.37 -41.58
CA ARG A 611 -2.66 9.21 -40.44
C ARG A 611 -2.22 10.67 -40.54
N VAL A 612 -1.29 11.01 -41.43
CA VAL A 612 -0.96 12.40 -41.78
C VAL A 612 -1.90 12.89 -42.88
N ALA A 613 -2.19 12.05 -43.89
CA ALA A 613 -3.13 12.36 -44.96
C ALA A 613 -4.60 12.45 -44.50
N ALA A 614 -5.04 11.58 -43.58
CA ALA A 614 -6.41 11.56 -43.07
C ALA A 614 -6.71 12.61 -41.97
N LYS A 615 -6.00 13.76 -41.96
CA LYS A 615 -6.32 14.90 -41.08
C LYS A 615 -7.00 15.98 -41.93
N PRO A 616 -8.25 16.39 -41.64
CA PRO A 616 -8.96 17.40 -42.42
C PRO A 616 -8.16 18.71 -42.56
N GLN A 617 -8.25 19.32 -43.74
CA GLN A 617 -7.49 20.50 -44.14
C GLN A 617 -8.28 21.82 -43.93
N GLU A 618 -9.26 21.80 -43.05
CA GLU A 618 -10.23 22.89 -42.84
C GLU A 618 -9.60 24.09 -42.09
N ASP A 619 -8.68 23.84 -41.14
CA ASP A 619 -7.98 24.86 -40.31
C ASP A 619 -7.01 25.81 -41.09
N ARG A 620 -7.09 25.89 -42.43
CA ARG A 620 -6.08 26.56 -43.26
C ARG A 620 -6.58 27.52 -44.36
N ALA A 621 -7.89 27.69 -44.51
CA ALA A 621 -8.49 28.57 -45.52
C ALA A 621 -8.97 29.93 -44.99
N THR A 622 -9.05 30.10 -43.67
CA THR A 622 -9.69 31.25 -42.99
C THR A 622 -8.69 32.16 -42.26
N ARG A 623 -7.54 32.44 -42.87
CA ARG A 623 -6.45 33.21 -42.22
C ARG A 623 -6.01 34.50 -42.93
N ASP A 624 -6.78 34.96 -43.92
CA ASP A 624 -6.53 36.21 -44.65
C ASP A 624 -7.79 37.11 -44.71
N GLU A 625 -8.62 37.08 -43.67
CA GLU A 625 -9.62 38.12 -43.39
C GLU A 625 -9.06 39.13 -42.36
N PRO A 626 -9.33 40.44 -42.51
CA PRO A 626 -8.72 41.47 -41.67
C PRO A 626 -9.27 41.45 -40.24
N ALA A 627 -8.37 41.61 -39.26
CA ALA A 627 -8.70 41.54 -37.84
C ALA A 627 -9.48 42.78 -37.35
N ALA A 628 -10.80 42.74 -37.47
CA ALA A 628 -11.75 43.61 -36.77
C ALA A 628 -12.54 42.80 -35.73
N GLU A 629 -12.95 43.46 -34.65
CA GLU A 629 -13.99 43.00 -33.71
C GLU A 629 -13.78 41.60 -33.07
N SER A 630 -12.74 41.49 -32.23
CA SER A 630 -12.64 40.45 -31.18
C SER A 630 -12.55 41.06 -29.78
N GLU A 631 -13.20 42.21 -29.56
CA GLU A 631 -13.16 42.99 -28.31
C GLU A 631 -13.96 42.36 -27.13
N ALA A 632 -14.44 41.12 -27.29
CA ALA A 632 -15.39 40.47 -26.39
C ALA A 632 -14.79 39.46 -25.39
N GLU A 633 -13.47 39.20 -25.40
CA GLU A 633 -12.78 38.54 -24.27
C GLU A 633 -11.95 39.57 -23.48
N ALA A 634 -12.64 40.32 -22.62
CA ALA A 634 -12.05 41.29 -21.69
C ALA A 634 -11.29 40.60 -20.52
N GLY A 635 -10.25 39.83 -20.87
CA GLY A 635 -9.42 39.13 -19.90
C GLY A 635 -8.62 40.08 -19.00
N LEU A 636 -8.49 39.71 -17.72
CA LEU A 636 -7.77 40.45 -16.68
C LEU A 636 -6.40 40.97 -17.15
N PRO A 637 -5.98 42.18 -16.70
CA PRO A 637 -4.78 42.83 -17.20
C PRO A 637 -3.52 42.01 -16.91
N ARG A 638 -2.54 42.10 -17.82
CA ARG A 638 -1.30 41.29 -17.77
C ARG A 638 -0.26 41.87 -16.80
N GLY A 639 -0.64 41.98 -15.52
CA GLY A 639 0.22 42.39 -14.42
C GLY A 639 0.69 41.22 -13.55
N ARG A 640 1.43 41.54 -12.48
CA ARG A 640 1.53 40.67 -11.30
C ARG A 640 0.28 40.94 -10.44
N PRO A 641 -0.39 39.90 -9.90
CA PRO A 641 -1.62 40.12 -9.14
C PRO A 641 -1.33 40.50 -7.68
N ALA A 642 -2.15 41.37 -7.10
CA ALA A 642 -2.27 41.60 -5.67
C ALA A 642 -3.39 40.73 -5.10
N ILE A 643 -3.25 40.22 -3.86
CA ILE A 643 -4.31 39.46 -3.18
C ILE A 643 -4.56 40.05 -1.80
N LEU A 644 -5.83 40.39 -1.54
CA LEU A 644 -6.36 40.79 -0.25
C LEU A 644 -7.17 39.60 0.31
N ALA A 645 -6.82 39.13 1.50
CA ALA A 645 -7.49 38.02 2.19
C ALA A 645 -8.08 38.49 3.52
N HIS A 646 -9.27 38.01 3.87
CA HIS A 646 -9.85 38.27 5.19
C HIS A 646 -9.05 37.56 6.30
N ALA A 647 -9.11 38.11 7.52
CA ALA A 647 -8.36 37.68 8.70
C ALA A 647 -8.90 36.37 9.33
N ASP A 648 -8.95 35.30 8.54
CA ASP A 648 -9.32 33.95 8.99
C ASP A 648 -8.56 32.84 8.23
N ARG A 649 -8.59 31.61 8.74
CA ARG A 649 -7.83 30.48 8.18
C ARG A 649 -8.33 30.04 6.80
N GLN A 650 -9.63 30.08 6.57
CA GLN A 650 -10.27 29.59 5.35
C GLN A 650 -9.97 30.55 4.19
N SER A 651 -10.14 31.86 4.42
CA SER A 651 -9.79 32.93 3.49
C SER A 651 -8.29 32.96 3.15
N LEU A 652 -7.42 32.73 4.14
CA LEU A 652 -5.97 32.59 3.91
C LEU A 652 -5.61 31.37 3.06
N ILE A 653 -6.26 30.22 3.25
CA ILE A 653 -6.03 29.04 2.41
C ILE A 653 -6.57 29.27 1.00
N ALA A 654 -7.75 29.85 0.83
CA ALA A 654 -8.32 30.20 -0.46
C ALA A 654 -7.41 31.18 -1.23
N ALA A 655 -6.95 32.27 -0.59
CA ALA A 655 -5.99 33.20 -1.15
C ALA A 655 -4.63 32.53 -1.51
N THR A 656 -4.20 31.56 -0.69
CA THR A 656 -2.98 30.78 -0.97
C THR A 656 -3.16 29.85 -2.18
N VAL A 657 -4.29 29.18 -2.31
CA VAL A 657 -4.62 28.33 -3.46
C VAL A 657 -4.70 29.18 -4.75
N LEU A 658 -5.34 30.34 -4.69
CA LEU A 658 -5.43 31.31 -5.79
C LEU A 658 -4.05 31.81 -6.23
N GLY A 659 -3.22 32.28 -5.29
CA GLY A 659 -1.86 32.77 -5.55
C GLY A 659 -0.95 31.71 -6.19
N ARG A 660 -1.17 30.42 -5.89
CA ARG A 660 -0.47 29.29 -6.52
C ARG A 660 -0.92 29.02 -7.96
N ASP A 661 -2.17 29.28 -8.31
CA ASP A 661 -2.66 29.19 -9.69
C ASP A 661 -2.08 30.30 -10.54
N VAL A 662 -2.31 31.57 -10.16
CA VAL A 662 -1.91 32.76 -10.95
C VAL A 662 -0.39 32.89 -11.06
N ARG A 663 0.33 32.70 -9.93
CA ARG A 663 1.78 32.89 -9.72
C ARG A 663 2.26 34.34 -9.84
N ASN A 664 3.52 34.55 -9.42
CA ASN A 664 4.22 35.82 -9.49
C ASN A 664 3.44 36.97 -8.84
N VAL A 665 2.76 36.68 -7.72
CA VAL A 665 1.99 37.63 -6.92
C VAL A 665 2.86 38.83 -6.53
N GLU A 666 2.33 40.04 -6.60
CA GLU A 666 3.03 41.29 -6.24
C GLU A 666 3.13 41.46 -4.72
N GLY A 667 2.05 41.12 -4.01
CA GLY A 667 1.99 41.01 -2.56
C GLY A 667 0.69 40.36 -2.10
N ILE A 668 0.66 39.95 -0.83
CA ILE A 668 -0.55 39.47 -0.16
C ILE A 668 -0.73 40.22 1.15
N TRP A 669 -1.94 40.73 1.34
CA TRP A 669 -2.35 41.50 2.50
C TRP A 669 -3.50 40.82 3.22
N VAL A 670 -3.49 40.91 4.54
CA VAL A 670 -4.50 40.36 5.44
C VAL A 670 -5.08 41.51 6.24
N TYR A 671 -6.40 41.57 6.35
CA TYR A 671 -7.10 42.56 7.17
C TYR A 671 -8.40 41.95 7.73
N PRO A 672 -8.82 42.32 8.94
CA PRO A 672 -10.18 42.06 9.40
C PRO A 672 -11.21 42.87 8.59
N GLN A 673 -12.47 42.45 8.61
CA GLN A 673 -13.57 43.05 7.83
C GLN A 673 -13.72 44.57 7.99
N ASP A 674 -13.43 45.12 9.17
CA ASP A 674 -13.51 46.55 9.46
C ASP A 674 -12.30 47.36 8.91
N GLU A 675 -11.15 46.71 8.72
CA GLU A 675 -9.97 47.30 8.09
C GLU A 675 -9.92 47.13 6.55
N LEU A 676 -10.96 46.54 5.92
CA LEU A 676 -11.11 46.42 4.46
C LEU A 676 -10.82 47.74 3.71
N MET A 677 -11.30 48.86 4.24
CA MET A 677 -11.10 50.17 3.62
C MET A 677 -9.66 50.71 3.75
N THR A 678 -8.85 50.18 4.67
CA THR A 678 -7.42 50.51 4.81
C THR A 678 -6.62 50.02 3.60
N PHE A 679 -6.96 48.85 3.05
CA PHE A 679 -6.38 48.38 1.79
C PHE A 679 -6.75 49.32 0.64
N PHE A 680 -8.04 49.59 0.44
CA PHE A 680 -8.52 50.42 -0.68
C PHE A 680 -8.06 51.89 -0.64
N ARG A 681 -7.82 52.46 0.55
CA ARG A 681 -7.41 53.87 0.75
C ARG A 681 -5.90 54.09 0.82
N GLY A 682 -5.08 53.05 0.74
CA GLY A 682 -3.62 53.15 0.80
C GLY A 682 -2.91 52.15 -0.09
N VAL A 683 -2.99 50.86 0.24
CA VAL A 683 -2.27 49.81 -0.52
C VAL A 683 -2.71 49.78 -1.98
N ALA A 684 -4.02 49.81 -2.24
CA ALA A 684 -4.57 49.67 -3.59
C ALA A 684 -4.25 50.88 -4.50
N THR A 685 -4.04 52.07 -3.92
CA THR A 685 -3.63 53.27 -4.67
C THR A 685 -2.15 53.27 -5.07
N ASP A 686 -1.31 52.49 -4.39
CA ASP A 686 0.10 52.31 -4.74
C ASP A 686 0.31 51.20 -5.81
N LEU A 687 -0.72 50.37 -6.06
CA LEU A 687 -0.68 49.31 -7.08
C LEU A 687 -0.80 49.88 -8.49
N ARG A 688 0.08 49.41 -9.39
CA ARG A 688 0.12 49.80 -10.81
C ARG A 688 -1.24 49.59 -11.47
N GLU A 689 -1.61 50.45 -12.43
CA GLU A 689 -2.90 50.38 -13.13
C GLU A 689 -3.19 49.01 -13.76
N ASN A 690 -2.15 48.32 -14.26
CA ASN A 690 -2.27 47.00 -14.88
C ASN A 690 -2.18 45.81 -13.90
N THR A 691 -2.14 46.04 -12.59
CA THR A 691 -2.15 45.01 -11.53
C THR A 691 -3.58 44.48 -11.34
N PRO A 692 -3.86 43.17 -11.57
CA PRO A 692 -5.08 42.55 -11.09
C PRO A 692 -5.13 42.55 -9.57
N VAL A 693 -6.32 42.75 -9.00
CA VAL A 693 -6.55 42.73 -7.54
C VAL A 693 -7.57 41.64 -7.26
N PHE A 694 -7.23 40.71 -6.37
CA PHE A 694 -8.15 39.66 -5.90
C PHE A 694 -8.53 39.92 -4.45
N VAL A 695 -9.82 39.92 -4.14
CA VAL A 695 -10.36 40.02 -2.77
C VAL A 695 -10.96 38.67 -2.40
N VAL A 696 -10.66 38.15 -1.22
CA VAL A 696 -11.05 36.80 -0.77
C VAL A 696 -11.61 36.83 0.66
N GLY A 697 -12.86 36.42 0.83
CA GLY A 697 -13.51 36.21 2.13
C GLY A 697 -14.04 37.48 2.81
N PHE A 698 -14.12 38.61 2.11
CA PHE A 698 -14.72 39.83 2.63
C PHE A 698 -16.16 39.97 2.14
N SER A 699 -17.07 40.25 3.07
CA SER A 699 -18.36 40.84 2.70
C SER A 699 -18.17 42.30 2.29
N ALA A 700 -19.15 42.88 1.57
CA ALA A 700 -19.09 44.29 1.17
C ALA A 700 -19.07 45.30 2.34
N LYS A 701 -19.30 44.89 3.60
CA LYS A 701 -19.57 45.79 4.72
C LYS A 701 -18.35 46.69 5.05
N PRO A 702 -18.48 48.04 5.08
CA PRO A 702 -19.67 48.86 4.80
C PRO A 702 -19.92 49.05 3.29
N SER A 703 -21.09 48.59 2.81
CA SER A 703 -21.31 48.32 1.38
C SER A 703 -21.10 49.52 0.47
N ARG A 704 -21.70 50.67 0.78
CA ARG A 704 -21.56 51.90 -0.03
C ARG A 704 -20.10 52.31 -0.25
N ASP A 705 -19.28 52.27 0.80
CA ASP A 705 -17.87 52.67 0.74
C ASP A 705 -17.03 51.64 -0.03
N ALA A 706 -17.28 50.35 0.20
CA ALA A 706 -16.58 49.26 -0.48
C ALA A 706 -16.93 49.19 -1.98
N ILE A 707 -18.22 49.32 -2.34
CA ILE A 707 -18.69 49.33 -3.74
C ILE A 707 -18.16 50.57 -4.47
N GLN A 708 -18.19 51.75 -3.84
CA GLN A 708 -17.64 52.97 -4.43
C GLN A 708 -16.12 52.87 -4.63
N ALA A 709 -15.39 52.22 -3.71
CA ALA A 709 -13.96 51.95 -3.90
C ALA A 709 -13.73 50.92 -5.01
N ALA A 710 -14.47 49.80 -5.00
CA ALA A 710 -14.36 48.71 -5.96
C ALA A 710 -14.58 49.17 -7.42
N ALA A 711 -15.51 50.11 -7.64
CA ALA A 711 -15.76 50.72 -8.95
C ALA A 711 -14.52 51.40 -9.57
N LEU A 712 -13.57 51.88 -8.76
CA LEU A 712 -12.31 52.47 -9.23
C LEU A 712 -11.33 51.43 -9.80
N TYR A 713 -11.62 50.13 -9.62
CA TYR A 713 -10.81 48.99 -10.05
C TYR A 713 -11.57 48.06 -11.00
N ARG A 714 -12.67 48.54 -11.61
CA ARG A 714 -13.48 47.79 -12.60
C ARG A 714 -12.60 47.16 -13.70
N GLY A 715 -12.87 45.91 -14.06
CA GLY A 715 -12.09 45.15 -15.05
C GLY A 715 -10.69 44.70 -14.61
N ARG A 716 -10.24 45.05 -13.39
CA ARG A 716 -9.01 44.52 -12.78
C ARG A 716 -9.20 43.92 -11.38
N LEU A 717 -10.30 44.26 -10.71
CA LEU A 717 -10.72 43.71 -9.41
C LEU A 717 -11.58 42.47 -9.62
N VAL A 718 -11.29 41.40 -8.89
CA VAL A 718 -12.09 40.17 -8.80
C VAL A 718 -12.36 39.88 -7.33
N TRP A 719 -13.59 39.50 -7.01
CA TRP A 719 -14.04 39.31 -5.63
C TRP A 719 -14.57 37.89 -5.43
N PHE A 720 -14.06 37.21 -4.41
CA PHE A 720 -14.52 35.91 -3.94
C PHE A 720 -15.06 36.07 -2.52
N ASP A 721 -16.32 35.75 -2.28
CA ASP A 721 -16.86 35.72 -0.92
C ASP A 721 -17.91 34.60 -0.73
N HIS A 722 -18.17 34.26 0.53
CA HIS A 722 -19.06 33.19 0.95
C HIS A 722 -20.11 33.62 1.99
N HIS A 723 -20.06 34.86 2.46
CA HIS A 723 -21.10 35.42 3.32
C HIS A 723 -22.39 35.66 2.52
N GLU A 724 -23.54 35.63 3.20
CA GLU A 724 -24.79 36.15 2.62
C GLU A 724 -24.72 37.68 2.49
N TRP A 725 -25.04 38.20 1.30
CA TRP A 725 -25.11 39.63 1.00
C TRP A 725 -26.55 40.04 0.72
N PRO A 726 -26.99 41.24 1.12
CA PRO A 726 -28.24 41.81 0.61
C PRO A 726 -28.25 41.81 -0.93
N PRO A 727 -29.34 41.38 -1.60
CA PRO A 727 -29.41 41.35 -3.06
C PRO A 727 -29.08 42.69 -3.73
N GLU A 728 -29.39 43.79 -3.06
CA GLU A 728 -29.10 45.17 -3.48
C GLU A 728 -27.59 45.47 -3.46
N ASP A 729 -26.88 45.04 -2.42
CA ASP A 729 -25.42 45.19 -2.30
C ASP A 729 -24.69 44.30 -3.30
N ALA A 730 -25.15 43.05 -3.48
CA ALA A 730 -24.59 42.11 -4.45
C ALA A 730 -24.79 42.60 -5.90
N GLY A 731 -25.98 43.06 -6.26
CA GLY A 731 -26.26 43.66 -7.57
C GLY A 731 -25.45 44.93 -7.83
N SER A 732 -25.35 45.81 -6.84
CA SER A 732 -24.57 47.05 -6.92
C SER A 732 -23.06 46.78 -7.07
N MET A 733 -22.52 45.75 -6.40
CA MET A 733 -21.14 45.32 -6.59
C MET A 733 -20.92 44.72 -7.98
N ALA A 734 -21.82 43.87 -8.47
CA ALA A 734 -21.75 43.30 -9.81
C ALA A 734 -21.75 44.39 -10.91
N GLU A 735 -22.57 45.43 -10.75
CA GLU A 735 -22.56 46.59 -11.66
C GLU A 735 -21.24 47.38 -11.57
N ALA A 736 -20.65 47.51 -10.37
CA ALA A 736 -19.41 48.24 -10.12
C ALA A 736 -18.17 47.55 -10.71
N VAL A 737 -17.98 46.25 -10.49
CA VAL A 737 -16.75 45.53 -10.89
C VAL A 737 -16.86 44.78 -12.22
N GLY A 738 -18.08 44.34 -12.58
CA GLY A 738 -18.38 43.39 -13.65
C GLY A 738 -19.00 42.10 -13.07
N PRO A 739 -20.16 41.61 -13.55
CA PRO A 739 -20.81 40.42 -12.99
C PRO A 739 -19.96 39.15 -13.13
N GLU A 740 -19.10 39.08 -14.14
CA GLU A 740 -18.12 38.01 -14.35
C GLU A 740 -16.93 38.05 -13.36
N MET A 741 -16.78 39.14 -12.60
CA MET A 741 -15.71 39.37 -11.63
C MET A 741 -16.16 39.22 -10.16
N LEU A 742 -17.45 38.96 -9.92
CA LEU A 742 -18.02 38.77 -8.58
C LEU A 742 -18.46 37.31 -8.39
N HIS A 743 -17.72 36.58 -7.56
CA HIS A 743 -17.94 35.16 -7.28
C HIS A 743 -18.42 34.98 -5.85
N LEU A 744 -19.74 34.98 -5.66
CA LEU A 744 -20.38 34.70 -4.38
C LEU A 744 -20.83 33.24 -4.30
N THR A 745 -20.42 32.53 -3.27
CA THR A 745 -20.93 31.19 -2.90
C THR A 745 -21.51 31.27 -1.48
N PRO A 746 -22.69 31.90 -1.28
CA PRO A 746 -23.29 32.04 0.05
C PRO A 746 -23.53 30.67 0.69
N GLU A 747 -23.62 30.64 2.03
CA GLU A 747 -23.92 29.46 2.86
C GLU A 747 -22.85 28.34 2.85
N VAL A 748 -21.87 28.41 1.95
CA VAL A 748 -20.63 27.63 2.03
C VAL A 748 -19.74 28.25 3.10
N GLU A 749 -19.25 27.48 4.08
CA GLU A 749 -18.41 28.01 5.19
C GLU A 749 -17.00 28.50 4.78
N SER A 750 -16.72 28.67 3.48
CA SER A 750 -15.42 29.06 2.94
C SER A 750 -15.50 29.53 1.49
N SER A 751 -14.81 30.63 1.16
CA SER A 751 -14.65 31.10 -0.23
C SER A 751 -13.75 30.20 -1.10
N LEU A 752 -13.26 29.09 -0.55
CA LEU A 752 -12.42 28.12 -1.25
C LEU A 752 -13.10 27.49 -2.46
N ALA A 753 -14.41 27.18 -2.37
CA ALA A 753 -15.19 26.65 -3.50
C ALA A 753 -15.23 27.66 -4.66
N ALA A 754 -15.61 28.91 -4.39
CA ALA A 754 -15.63 30.00 -5.37
C ALA A 754 -14.26 30.18 -6.05
N VAL A 755 -13.17 30.21 -5.27
CA VAL A 755 -11.79 30.29 -5.79
C VAL A 755 -11.43 29.10 -6.67
N LEU A 756 -11.81 27.88 -6.27
CA LEU A 756 -11.47 26.66 -6.99
C LEU A 756 -12.21 26.52 -8.33
N SER A 757 -13.44 27.03 -8.43
CA SER A 757 -14.18 27.09 -9.70
C SER A 757 -13.42 27.87 -10.79
N GLN A 758 -12.63 28.88 -10.39
CA GLN A 758 -11.84 29.73 -11.29
C GLN A 758 -10.39 29.27 -11.46
N CYS A 759 -9.86 28.40 -10.58
CA CYS A 759 -8.47 27.96 -10.59
C CYS A 759 -8.14 27.02 -11.77
N LYS A 760 -7.36 27.52 -12.74
CA LYS A 760 -7.08 26.79 -14.00
C LYS A 760 -5.95 25.76 -13.88
N ARG A 761 -5.20 25.73 -12.77
CA ARG A 761 -4.07 24.81 -12.53
C ARG A 761 -4.12 24.17 -11.13
N ARG A 762 -4.90 23.11 -10.97
CA ARG A 762 -4.77 22.25 -9.78
C ARG A 762 -3.38 21.60 -9.69
N SER A 763 -2.88 21.47 -8.47
CA SER A 763 -1.55 20.93 -8.18
C SER A 763 -1.64 20.11 -6.91
N ARG A 764 -0.99 18.94 -6.85
CA ARG A 764 -1.02 18.02 -5.69
C ARG A 764 -0.63 18.60 -4.32
N PHE A 765 -0.11 19.84 -4.30
CA PHE A 765 0.11 20.58 -3.08
C PHE A 765 -1.03 21.57 -2.80
N SER A 766 -1.58 22.26 -3.81
CA SER A 766 -2.85 22.98 -3.68
C SER A 766 -3.97 22.04 -3.21
N ASP A 767 -4.08 20.86 -3.82
CA ASP A 767 -5.03 19.80 -3.44
C ASP A 767 -4.85 19.42 -1.95
N LYS A 768 -3.60 19.32 -1.47
CA LYS A 768 -3.27 19.08 -0.05
C LYS A 768 -3.50 20.28 0.89
N LEU A 769 -3.70 21.49 0.37
CA LEU A 769 -4.17 22.64 1.16
C LEU A 769 -5.71 22.66 1.23
N VAL A 770 -6.38 22.23 0.15
CA VAL A 770 -7.83 21.96 0.16
C VAL A 770 -8.16 20.89 1.19
N ASP A 771 -7.52 19.71 1.11
CA ASP A 771 -7.69 18.62 2.09
C ASP A 771 -7.56 19.10 3.56
N LEU A 772 -6.66 20.06 3.83
CA LEU A 772 -6.41 20.63 5.15
C LEU A 772 -7.53 21.57 5.61
N ALA A 773 -8.04 22.42 4.71
CA ALA A 773 -9.17 23.32 4.97
C ALA A 773 -10.50 22.57 5.13
N THR A 774 -10.66 21.42 4.46
CA THR A 774 -11.93 20.67 4.35
C THR A 774 -12.00 19.45 5.27
N GLY A 775 -10.99 19.23 6.13
CA GLY A 775 -10.98 18.09 7.05
C GLY A 775 -10.90 16.71 6.36
N ARG A 776 -10.51 16.65 5.09
CA ARG A 776 -10.16 15.41 4.35
C ARG A 776 -8.70 14.98 4.55
N PHE A 777 -7.94 15.76 5.31
CA PHE A 777 -6.51 15.56 5.53
C PHE A 777 -6.22 14.27 6.32
N SER A 778 -5.32 13.42 5.81
CA SER A 778 -4.96 12.19 6.53
C SER A 778 -4.28 12.49 7.87
N GLN A 779 -4.58 11.71 8.92
CA GLN A 779 -3.99 11.84 10.25
C GLN A 779 -2.45 11.94 10.21
N HIS A 780 -1.81 11.13 9.36
CA HIS A 780 -0.37 11.16 9.12
C HIS A 780 0.09 12.52 8.60
N ASP A 781 -0.56 13.07 7.57
CA ASP A 781 -0.17 14.37 7.02
C ASP A 781 -0.45 15.51 8.03
N TYR A 782 -1.54 15.38 8.81
CA TYR A 782 -1.95 16.35 9.83
C TYR A 782 -0.91 16.51 10.94
N GLU A 783 -0.52 15.43 11.61
CA GLU A 783 0.51 15.49 12.65
C GLU A 783 1.90 15.79 12.07
N ARG A 784 2.17 15.39 10.83
CA ARG A 784 3.45 15.64 10.15
C ARG A 784 3.68 17.12 9.81
N TRP A 785 2.65 17.86 9.40
CA TRP A 785 2.77 19.31 9.13
C TRP A 785 1.48 20.11 9.21
N GLY A 786 0.31 19.50 8.94
CA GLY A 786 -0.97 20.21 8.91
C GLY A 786 -1.26 20.98 10.20
N ARG A 787 -1.04 20.36 11.36
CA ARG A 787 -1.24 20.96 12.70
C ARG A 787 -0.41 22.22 12.93
N LEU A 788 0.86 22.26 12.51
CA LEU A 788 1.68 23.47 12.60
C LEU A 788 1.17 24.57 11.68
N TRP A 789 0.83 24.23 10.44
CA TRP A 789 0.37 25.23 9.48
C TRP A 789 -1.04 25.73 9.78
N TRP A 790 -1.91 24.91 10.36
CA TRP A 790 -3.22 25.31 10.88
C TRP A 790 -3.12 26.32 12.03
N LYS A 791 -2.19 26.09 12.97
CA LYS A 791 -1.87 27.10 14.00
C LYS A 791 -1.32 28.37 13.35
N ARG A 792 -0.27 28.27 12.52
CA ARG A 792 0.37 29.43 11.89
C ARG A 792 -0.58 30.27 11.04
N LEU A 793 -1.54 29.65 10.35
CA LEU A 793 -2.57 30.40 9.60
C LEU A 793 -3.48 31.19 10.55
N GLY A 794 -3.76 30.67 11.75
CA GLY A 794 -4.40 31.45 12.82
C GLY A 794 -3.50 32.56 13.37
N ASP A 795 -2.21 32.28 13.58
CA ASP A 795 -1.24 33.29 14.04
C ASP A 795 -1.07 34.42 13.00
N ILE A 796 -1.17 34.13 11.70
CA ILE A 796 -1.14 35.09 10.58
C ILE A 796 -2.46 35.84 10.46
N ALA A 797 -3.60 35.17 10.63
CA ALA A 797 -4.93 35.81 10.67
C ALA A 797 -5.02 36.86 11.79
N ALA A 798 -4.31 36.65 12.91
CA ALA A 798 -4.19 37.64 13.99
C ALA A 798 -3.28 38.85 13.67
N THR A 799 -2.83 39.02 12.41
CA THR A 799 -1.98 40.15 11.98
C THR A 799 -2.56 40.87 10.75
N SER A 800 -2.71 42.19 10.86
CA SER A 800 -3.07 43.05 9.73
C SER A 800 -1.83 43.49 8.93
N GLY A 801 -1.97 43.61 7.61
CA GLY A 801 -0.94 44.11 6.69
C GLY A 801 -0.33 43.05 5.77
N PRO A 802 0.90 43.28 5.24
CA PRO A 802 1.52 42.40 4.25
C PRO A 802 2.13 41.14 4.87
N VAL A 803 1.70 39.95 4.42
CA VAL A 803 2.07 38.65 5.04
C VAL A 803 2.89 37.72 4.14
N GLY A 804 3.28 38.15 2.93
CA GLY A 804 3.90 37.29 1.92
C GLY A 804 5.00 36.36 2.44
N ASN A 805 5.98 36.90 3.16
CA ASN A 805 7.10 36.16 3.74
C ASN A 805 6.68 35.04 4.72
N ALA A 806 5.53 35.17 5.38
CA ALA A 806 5.00 34.15 6.30
C ALA A 806 4.31 32.99 5.55
N LEU A 807 3.84 33.25 4.32
CA LEU A 807 3.20 32.28 3.43
C LEU A 807 4.14 31.72 2.35
N ASP A 808 5.39 32.20 2.25
CA ASP A 808 6.38 31.79 1.22
C ASP A 808 6.54 30.27 1.09
N ALA A 809 6.53 29.54 2.21
CA ALA A 809 6.63 28.08 2.21
C ALA A 809 5.40 27.41 1.58
N LEU A 810 4.20 28.01 1.71
CA LEU A 810 2.98 27.54 1.06
C LEU A 810 2.95 27.87 -0.44
N PHE A 811 3.57 28.97 -0.87
CA PHE A 811 3.68 29.32 -2.30
C PHE A 811 4.78 28.54 -3.02
N GLY A 812 6.02 28.61 -2.55
CA GLY A 812 7.19 28.03 -3.21
C GLY A 812 7.46 26.56 -2.89
N GLY A 813 6.96 26.08 -1.73
CA GLY A 813 7.35 24.78 -1.18
C GLY A 813 6.60 23.57 -1.73
N ARG A 814 6.70 22.47 -0.98
CA ARG A 814 6.01 21.19 -1.16
C ARG A 814 5.63 20.64 0.21
N PRO A 815 4.69 19.67 0.33
CA PRO A 815 4.36 19.04 1.61
C PRO A 815 5.58 18.45 2.35
N SER A 816 6.58 17.95 1.62
CA SER A 816 7.86 17.47 2.17
C SER A 816 8.72 18.57 2.80
N ASP A 817 8.60 19.80 2.30
CA ASP A 817 9.36 20.95 2.80
C ASP A 817 8.65 21.58 3.98
N LEU A 818 7.30 21.66 3.95
CA LEU A 818 6.48 22.00 5.12
C LEU A 818 6.71 21.04 6.30
N ALA A 819 6.85 19.74 6.02
CA ALA A 819 7.17 18.74 7.03
C ALA A 819 8.60 18.86 7.58
N ARG A 820 9.58 19.18 6.73
CA ARG A 820 10.96 19.43 7.18
C ARG A 820 11.06 20.70 8.03
N GLU A 821 10.19 21.68 7.77
CA GLU A 821 10.04 22.84 8.63
C GLU A 821 9.31 22.49 9.93
N ALA A 822 8.20 21.76 9.87
CA ALA A 822 7.45 21.34 11.05
C ALA A 822 8.29 20.54 12.04
N GLY A 823 9.12 19.61 11.56
CA GLY A 823 10.08 18.87 12.40
C GLY A 823 11.21 19.69 13.03
N ARG A 824 11.27 21.01 12.81
CA ARG A 824 12.20 21.96 13.48
C ARG A 824 11.51 22.81 14.55
N HIS A 825 10.19 22.80 14.61
CA HIS A 825 9.40 23.55 15.58
C HIS A 825 8.81 22.60 16.62
N PRO A 826 8.52 23.06 17.85
CA PRO A 826 7.69 22.28 18.76
C PRO A 826 6.32 22.03 18.12
N THR A 827 5.81 20.81 18.25
CA THR A 827 4.43 20.49 17.87
C THR A 827 3.48 21.43 18.63
N PRO A 828 2.53 22.09 17.95
CA PRO A 828 1.53 22.91 18.63
C PRO A 828 0.75 22.12 19.67
N ASP A 829 0.20 22.82 20.65
CA ASP A 829 -0.83 22.29 21.54
C ASP A 829 -2.01 21.70 20.74
N PRO A 830 -2.78 20.75 21.30
CA PRO A 830 -3.89 20.15 20.57
C PRO A 830 -4.98 21.19 20.22
N PRO A 831 -5.66 21.06 19.07
CA PRO A 831 -6.77 21.92 18.71
C PRO A 831 -7.92 21.80 19.71
N ALA A 832 -8.71 22.88 19.90
CA ALA A 832 -9.85 22.88 20.84
C ALA A 832 -10.93 21.88 20.40
N GLU A 833 -11.03 21.66 19.10
CA GLU A 833 -11.79 20.65 18.40
C GLU A 833 -11.50 19.22 18.92
N LEU A 834 -10.26 18.92 19.35
CA LEU A 834 -9.94 17.62 19.97
C LEU A 834 -10.53 17.51 21.38
N ALA A 835 -10.51 18.59 22.17
CA ALA A 835 -11.10 18.59 23.50
C ALA A 835 -12.63 18.44 23.42
N PHE A 836 -13.27 19.13 22.46
CA PHE A 836 -14.69 18.97 22.13
C PHE A 836 -15.01 17.52 21.72
N ALA A 837 -14.29 16.96 20.73
CA ALA A 837 -14.53 15.62 20.23
C ALA A 837 -14.13 14.47 21.19
N SER A 838 -13.38 14.78 22.26
CA SER A 838 -13.02 13.82 23.32
C SER A 838 -13.92 13.91 24.56
N GLY A 839 -14.47 15.10 24.85
CA GLY A 839 -15.25 15.37 26.07
C GLY A 839 -16.75 15.12 25.97
N ARG A 840 -17.23 14.62 24.82
CA ARG A 840 -18.64 14.36 24.51
C ARG A 840 -18.77 13.09 23.68
N ASP A 841 -19.89 12.39 23.80
CA ASP A 841 -20.22 11.27 22.92
C ASP A 841 -21.17 11.73 21.79
N PHE A 842 -21.06 11.07 20.64
CA PHE A 842 -21.74 11.43 19.40
C PHE A 842 -22.71 10.33 18.99
N ARG A 843 -23.80 10.69 18.32
CA ARG A 843 -24.71 9.70 17.74
C ARG A 843 -24.02 9.02 16.57
N ILE A 844 -23.91 7.70 16.65
CA ILE A 844 -23.37 6.86 15.59
C ILE A 844 -24.55 6.10 14.94
N VAL A 845 -24.56 6.05 13.62
CA VAL A 845 -25.58 5.37 12.81
C VAL A 845 -24.88 4.33 11.94
N HIS A 846 -25.27 3.06 12.07
CA HIS A 846 -24.69 1.93 11.36
C HIS A 846 -25.65 1.39 10.29
N PHE A 847 -25.16 1.18 9.07
CA PHE A 847 -25.98 0.84 7.91
C PHE A 847 -25.11 0.32 6.76
N GLY A 848 -25.55 -0.73 6.05
CA GLY A 848 -24.87 -1.21 4.84
C GLY A 848 -23.41 -1.64 4.99
N GLY A 849 -22.94 -1.92 6.22
CA GLY A 849 -21.52 -2.16 6.54
C GLY A 849 -20.68 -0.88 6.77
N PHE A 850 -21.31 0.29 6.73
CA PHE A 850 -20.72 1.60 7.04
C PHE A 850 -21.18 2.12 8.41
N GLY A 851 -20.53 3.21 8.84
CA GLY A 851 -20.90 3.96 10.04
C GLY A 851 -20.76 5.46 9.80
N LEU A 852 -21.74 6.22 10.29
CA LEU A 852 -21.88 7.67 10.18
C LEU A 852 -21.88 8.30 11.58
N ALA A 853 -20.99 9.24 11.83
CA ALA A 853 -21.07 10.12 12.99
C ALA A 853 -22.00 11.31 12.69
N VAL A 854 -22.98 11.57 13.55
CA VAL A 854 -23.78 12.81 13.50
C VAL A 854 -23.16 13.82 14.46
N VAL A 855 -22.73 14.98 13.93
CA VAL A 855 -21.86 15.94 14.64
C VAL A 855 -22.43 17.35 14.54
N GLU A 856 -22.95 17.88 15.65
CA GLU A 856 -23.31 19.30 15.79
C GLU A 856 -22.16 20.03 16.48
N VAL A 857 -21.67 21.12 15.88
CA VAL A 857 -20.43 21.82 16.30
C VAL A 857 -20.72 23.28 16.67
N PRO A 858 -20.28 23.77 17.85
CA PRO A 858 -20.39 25.19 18.20
C PRO A 858 -19.69 26.10 17.19
N ALA A 859 -20.31 27.23 16.84
CA ALA A 859 -19.82 28.18 15.83
C ALA A 859 -18.46 28.86 16.15
N SER A 860 -17.81 28.51 17.26
CA SER A 860 -16.46 28.91 17.65
C SER A 860 -15.37 27.87 17.33
N LEU A 861 -15.75 26.71 16.78
CA LEU A 861 -14.87 25.58 16.44
C LEU A 861 -14.97 25.23 14.95
N ASP A 862 -13.89 24.70 14.37
CA ASP A 862 -13.91 24.28 12.96
C ASP A 862 -14.72 22.99 12.75
N LEU A 863 -15.81 23.08 11.98
CA LEU A 863 -16.73 21.98 11.69
C LEU A 863 -16.02 20.78 11.04
N HIS A 864 -15.16 21.05 10.05
CA HIS A 864 -14.47 20.02 9.28
C HIS A 864 -13.47 19.24 10.14
N LEU A 865 -12.72 19.93 11.00
CA LEU A 865 -11.77 19.33 11.93
C LEU A 865 -12.47 18.56 13.04
N CYS A 866 -13.54 19.11 13.63
CA CYS A 866 -14.39 18.40 14.59
C CYS A 866 -14.95 17.09 14.00
N ALA A 867 -15.60 17.17 12.84
CA ALA A 867 -16.21 16.02 12.18
C ALA A 867 -15.17 14.93 11.85
N ARG A 868 -13.97 15.32 11.38
CA ARG A 868 -12.88 14.38 11.15
C ARG A 868 -12.37 13.71 12.43
N ILE A 869 -12.17 14.46 13.52
CA ILE A 869 -11.69 13.89 14.78
C ILE A 869 -12.70 12.89 15.35
N VAL A 870 -14.01 13.13 15.19
CA VAL A 870 -15.06 12.17 15.57
C VAL A 870 -15.01 10.90 14.69
N ARG A 871 -14.83 11.03 13.36
CA ARG A 871 -14.61 9.86 12.48
C ARG A 871 -13.40 9.03 12.92
N GLU A 872 -12.26 9.67 13.13
CA GLU A 872 -11.01 9.01 13.58
C GLU A 872 -11.17 8.35 14.95
N ARG A 873 -11.85 9.00 15.92
CA ARG A 873 -12.07 8.45 17.28
C ARG A 873 -12.89 7.17 17.27
N HIS A 874 -13.88 7.06 16.38
CA HIS A 874 -14.83 5.95 16.36
C HIS A 874 -14.61 4.96 15.20
N GLY A 875 -13.59 5.16 14.35
CA GLY A 875 -13.29 4.29 13.21
C GLY A 875 -14.34 4.33 12.10
N LEU A 876 -15.04 5.46 11.94
CA LEU A 876 -16.21 5.61 11.07
C LEU A 876 -15.79 6.18 9.70
N ALA A 877 -16.40 5.66 8.63
CA ALA A 877 -16.09 6.13 7.27
C ALA A 877 -16.72 7.50 6.95
N LEU A 878 -17.87 7.82 7.57
CA LEU A 878 -18.67 9.01 7.26
C LEU A 878 -18.94 9.88 8.49
N SER A 879 -19.23 11.15 8.25
CA SER A 879 -19.81 12.08 9.24
C SER A 879 -20.79 13.05 8.58
N LEU A 880 -21.97 13.21 9.19
CA LEU A 880 -22.92 14.28 8.88
C LEU A 880 -22.70 15.41 9.91
N GLY A 881 -22.00 16.46 9.49
CA GLY A 881 -21.65 17.60 10.32
C GLY A 881 -22.56 18.80 10.06
N ARG A 882 -22.93 19.56 11.09
CA ARG A 882 -23.45 20.93 10.94
C ARG A 882 -23.01 21.84 12.08
N THR A 883 -22.92 23.13 11.80
CA THR A 883 -22.65 24.17 12.80
C THR A 883 -23.94 24.48 13.60
N GLU A 884 -23.82 24.77 14.90
CA GLU A 884 -24.95 25.13 15.77
C GLU A 884 -25.73 26.33 15.19
N GLY A 885 -27.02 26.14 14.94
CA GLY A 885 -27.90 27.15 14.32
C GLY A 885 -27.77 27.33 12.80
N SER A 886 -26.88 26.59 12.12
CA SER A 886 -26.75 26.62 10.66
C SER A 886 -27.72 25.68 9.96
N GLU A 887 -28.25 26.11 8.80
CA GLU A 887 -29.01 25.26 7.88
C GLU A 887 -28.12 24.45 6.93
N ALA A 888 -26.84 24.80 6.83
CA ALA A 888 -25.86 24.08 6.00
C ALA A 888 -25.37 22.81 6.71
N VAL A 889 -25.37 21.69 5.98
CA VAL A 889 -24.96 20.37 6.44
C VAL A 889 -23.88 19.80 5.52
N VAL A 890 -22.81 19.30 6.12
CA VAL A 890 -21.62 18.76 5.47
C VAL A 890 -21.62 17.23 5.57
N LEU A 891 -21.58 16.53 4.43
CA LEU A 891 -21.34 15.10 4.37
C LEU A 891 -19.84 14.84 4.15
N GLY A 892 -19.13 14.63 5.25
CA GLY A 892 -17.70 14.32 5.27
C GLY A 892 -17.41 12.83 5.18
N SER A 893 -16.36 12.46 4.46
CA SER A 893 -15.90 11.08 4.26
C SER A 893 -14.38 11.00 4.27
N ASP A 894 -13.83 9.88 4.72
CA ASP A 894 -12.38 9.63 4.70
C ASP A 894 -11.95 8.98 3.38
N ASP A 895 -10.95 9.56 2.70
CA ASP A 895 -10.21 8.94 1.58
C ASP A 895 -9.33 7.73 2.01
N ALA A 896 -9.70 7.06 3.12
CA ALA A 896 -9.05 5.85 3.58
C ALA A 896 -9.20 4.74 2.52
N THR A 897 -8.13 3.99 2.28
CA THR A 897 -7.99 3.12 1.09
C THR A 897 -8.75 1.77 1.21
N GLY A 898 -9.99 1.82 1.70
CA GLY A 898 -10.92 0.69 1.72
C GLY A 898 -11.45 0.32 0.33
N ARG A 899 -12.17 -0.80 0.23
CA ARG A 899 -12.58 -1.40 -1.05
C ARG A 899 -13.64 -0.60 -1.84
N ARG A 900 -14.33 0.36 -1.21
CA ARG A 900 -15.33 1.24 -1.85
C ARG A 900 -15.21 2.64 -1.23
N SER A 901 -14.76 3.61 -2.02
CA SER A 901 -14.88 5.04 -1.69
C SER A 901 -16.30 5.49 -2.02
N LEU A 902 -17.03 6.03 -1.05
CA LEU A 902 -18.39 6.53 -1.26
C LEU A 902 -18.36 7.90 -1.97
N ASP A 903 -19.13 8.05 -3.04
CA ASP A 903 -19.28 9.33 -3.74
C ASP A 903 -20.29 10.20 -2.98
N CYS A 904 -19.77 11.02 -2.07
CA CYS A 904 -20.62 11.83 -1.19
C CYS A 904 -21.37 12.92 -1.95
N SER A 905 -20.87 13.37 -3.11
CA SER A 905 -21.60 14.31 -3.97
C SER A 905 -22.80 13.61 -4.62
N ALA A 906 -22.65 12.37 -5.10
CA ALA A 906 -23.78 11.56 -5.58
C ALA A 906 -24.81 11.26 -4.47
N MET A 907 -24.36 11.00 -3.22
CA MET A 907 -25.25 10.87 -2.07
C MET A 907 -26.05 12.16 -1.80
N VAL A 908 -25.41 13.34 -1.93
CA VAL A 908 -26.08 14.65 -1.80
C VAL A 908 -27.09 14.87 -2.94
N ASP A 909 -26.73 14.59 -4.19
CA ASP A 909 -27.63 14.68 -5.33
C ASP A 909 -28.88 13.80 -5.14
N HIS A 910 -28.72 12.56 -4.63
CA HIS A 910 -29.86 11.70 -4.27
C HIS A 910 -30.74 12.33 -3.20
N LEU A 911 -30.16 12.78 -2.07
CA LEU A 911 -30.90 13.39 -0.97
C LEU A 911 -31.68 14.65 -1.42
N VAL A 912 -31.06 15.51 -2.22
CA VAL A 912 -31.66 16.71 -2.82
C VAL A 912 -32.77 16.36 -3.82
N SER A 913 -32.60 15.31 -4.63
CA SER A 913 -33.64 14.88 -5.58
C SER A 913 -34.93 14.38 -4.91
N LYS A 914 -34.83 14.04 -3.62
CA LYS A 914 -35.84 13.33 -2.83
C LYS A 914 -36.51 14.23 -1.80
N PHE A 915 -35.74 15.03 -1.07
CA PHE A 915 -36.22 15.95 -0.06
C PHE A 915 -36.37 17.34 -0.68
N SER A 916 -37.61 17.74 -0.98
CA SER A 916 -37.89 19.05 -1.63
C SER A 916 -37.51 20.27 -0.78
N TRP A 917 -37.26 20.10 0.52
CA TRP A 917 -36.71 21.11 1.43
C TRP A 917 -35.17 21.12 1.49
N ALA A 918 -34.49 20.15 0.87
CA ALA A 918 -33.05 20.10 0.75
C ALA A 918 -32.58 20.72 -0.56
N GLU A 919 -31.45 21.44 -0.54
CA GLU A 919 -30.87 22.09 -1.72
C GLU A 919 -29.35 21.85 -1.77
N PRO A 920 -28.75 21.67 -2.96
CA PRO A 920 -27.34 21.35 -3.07
C PRO A 920 -26.50 22.63 -2.94
N LEU A 921 -25.41 22.57 -2.17
CA LEU A 921 -24.44 23.67 -2.06
C LEU A 921 -23.15 23.31 -2.82
N PRO A 922 -22.39 24.29 -3.34
CA PRO A 922 -21.19 24.05 -4.14
C PRO A 922 -20.15 23.12 -3.49
N ASP A 923 -19.63 22.18 -4.29
CA ASP A 923 -18.72 21.11 -3.88
C ASP A 923 -17.36 21.12 -4.62
N ASP A 924 -17.01 22.23 -5.31
CA ASP A 924 -15.75 22.40 -6.04
C ASP A 924 -14.50 22.02 -5.21
N ASP A 925 -14.54 22.22 -3.89
CA ASP A 925 -13.48 21.87 -2.93
C ASP A 925 -13.51 20.40 -2.45
N HIS A 926 -14.32 19.56 -3.09
CA HIS A 926 -14.58 18.16 -2.76
C HIS A 926 -15.28 17.94 -1.41
N VAL A 927 -16.08 18.90 -0.96
CA VAL A 927 -16.95 18.72 0.21
C VAL A 927 -18.40 18.66 -0.26
N ALA A 928 -19.02 17.51 -0.08
CA ALA A 928 -20.43 17.34 -0.35
C ALA A 928 -21.25 18.10 0.71
N ARG A 929 -22.12 19.02 0.26
CA ARG A 929 -22.88 19.94 1.11
C ARG A 929 -24.33 20.07 0.65
N LEU A 930 -25.24 20.21 1.60
CA LEU A 930 -26.63 20.56 1.34
C LEU A 930 -27.16 21.55 2.37
N ARG A 931 -28.08 22.43 1.96
CA ARG A 931 -28.91 23.24 2.86
C ARG A 931 -30.17 22.47 3.22
N ILE A 932 -30.51 22.37 4.50
CA ILE A 932 -31.84 21.96 4.97
C ILE A 932 -32.62 23.22 5.31
N ARG A 933 -33.55 23.62 4.43
CA ARG A 933 -34.35 24.83 4.65
C ARG A 933 -35.14 24.76 5.95
N ASP A 934 -35.33 25.92 6.57
CA ASP A 934 -36.09 26.13 7.81
C ASP A 934 -35.65 25.25 9.01
N LEU A 935 -34.42 24.72 9.03
CA LEU A 935 -33.99 23.67 9.96
C LEU A 935 -34.20 24.03 11.44
N VAL A 936 -34.05 25.32 11.79
CA VAL A 936 -34.30 25.82 13.16
C VAL A 936 -35.79 25.74 13.55
N SER A 937 -36.71 25.85 12.58
CA SER A 937 -38.16 25.71 12.77
C SER A 937 -38.65 24.28 12.59
N HIS A 938 -37.88 23.46 11.86
CA HIS A 938 -38.24 22.09 11.45
C HIS A 938 -37.07 21.10 11.68
N PRO A 939 -36.66 20.87 12.95
CA PRO A 939 -35.55 19.99 13.28
C PRO A 939 -35.78 18.53 12.85
N GLU A 940 -37.03 18.11 12.67
CA GLU A 940 -37.39 16.79 12.15
C GLU A 940 -36.83 16.52 10.74
N ARG A 941 -36.59 17.54 9.92
CA ARG A 941 -35.98 17.39 8.58
C ARG A 941 -34.57 16.79 8.65
N PHE A 942 -33.80 17.12 9.70
CA PHE A 942 -32.48 16.52 9.92
C PHE A 942 -32.57 15.06 10.37
N GLU A 943 -33.60 14.70 11.16
CA GLU A 943 -33.88 13.31 11.54
C GLU A 943 -34.34 12.47 10.34
N GLU A 944 -35.19 13.01 9.47
CA GLU A 944 -35.57 12.39 8.19
C GLU A 944 -34.34 12.12 7.32
N LEU A 945 -33.43 13.09 7.19
CA LEU A 945 -32.20 12.95 6.41
C LEU A 945 -31.24 11.90 6.99
N VAL A 946 -31.04 11.91 8.31
CA VAL A 946 -30.20 10.89 9.00
C VAL A 946 -30.82 9.50 8.87
N SER A 947 -32.14 9.38 9.00
CA SER A 947 -32.87 8.12 8.83
C SER A 947 -32.76 7.57 7.41
N ASP A 948 -32.83 8.43 6.39
CA ASP A 948 -32.78 8.00 5.00
C ASP A 948 -31.37 7.58 4.56
N ILE A 949 -30.33 8.23 5.08
CA ILE A 949 -28.95 7.73 4.99
C ILE A 949 -28.85 6.36 5.68
N ALA A 950 -29.41 6.20 6.89
CA ALA A 950 -29.42 4.93 7.61
C ALA A 950 -30.15 3.79 6.88
N MET A 951 -31.15 4.10 6.05
CA MET A 951 -31.85 3.13 5.20
C MET A 951 -31.04 2.69 3.97
N GLY A 952 -29.83 3.23 3.77
CA GLY A 952 -28.84 2.73 2.82
C GLY A 952 -29.12 2.96 1.33
N ARG A 953 -30.33 3.43 0.96
CA ARG A 953 -30.71 3.67 -0.44
C ARG A 953 -29.81 4.69 -1.13
N SER A 954 -29.44 5.76 -0.43
CA SER A 954 -28.49 6.77 -0.91
C SER A 954 -27.07 6.25 -1.18
N ILE A 955 -26.68 5.08 -0.66
CA ILE A 955 -25.40 4.38 -0.95
C ILE A 955 -25.54 3.34 -2.08
N LEU A 956 -26.77 2.96 -2.45
CA LEU A 956 -27.04 2.02 -3.54
C LEU A 956 -27.43 2.74 -4.85
N GLU A 957 -27.96 3.96 -4.74
CA GLU A 957 -28.41 4.79 -5.87
C GLU A 957 -27.39 5.87 -6.28
N GLY A 958 -26.29 6.03 -5.53
CA GLY A 958 -25.17 6.96 -5.79
C GLY A 958 -23.80 6.26 -5.80
#